data_AF-V6TM07-F1
#
_entry.id   AF-V6TM07-F1
#
_cell.length_a   1.000
_cell.length_b   1.000
_cell.length_c   1.000
_cell.angle_alpha   90.00
_cell.angle_beta   90.00
_cell.angle_gamma   90.00
#
_symmetry.space_group_name_H-M   'P 1'
#
loop_
_entity.id
_entity.type
_entity.pdbx_description
1 polymer ?
#
loop_
_entity_poly.entity_id
_entity_poly.type
_entity_poly.pdbx_seq_one_letter_code
_entity_poly.pdbx_strand_id
1 'polypeptide(L)'
;MLAIYLAAGALAVACTESGTAKNNCAQGKCEMVGTTEICAECTDTYVPINGQCQKASTVTDKCTTADGDGSQASSQTCGKCKGQTFMYKGGCYDIGQVPGSLICETAGSTEGVCETCSADSGYFKNPEAAATVDSCISCGDTTGVTVGNGDSAKTYTGVAGCAKCTAPTAISETTGTKAAVCTECAAGFLHTPTGGATSCVETCPKGYFGHTDNSKKKTCQSCSSPTSSLTPPVTGIPGCASCTYTGGDSGTLTCSECNEGKKPSLDGLHCYACAVDNCASCDENSVCQKCISGFVLDGAACTQQTCSTPDCKTCTNPKTASEVCTACNEKKYLTPTSQCVDQCSRLGNYYGATDSKCKECTVANCAECKTDGSCQTCNTGFYLDNSECKACDSSCKSCSGATAEDCTECPAGKILKYSGAEGQCIEQCVVNTAQSPGNCKTCGLTVEGTAYCSACSVDTEYPQNGVCSSTTSRTAATCKVGQVSNGACTSCNNGFFKMNGGCYETDRYPGKSVCTTVASSGGTCQTAAPGYKVENGNLVTCSEGCSACTSSTACTTCADGYVKLNNAQTCSKCDASCLTCETSASTCTACASGYYKTASGSACTSCEIDNGGITGVSGCLSCAAPSSNTGPVLCYLVGMALLASLLTSPCVCLHCCLCHRYRQPSTGCVTWWQSAPRGSE
;
A
#
# COMPACT_ATOMS: atom_id res chain seq x y z
N MET A 1 -10.69 34.48 -0.35
CA MET A 1 -12.09 34.78 0.01
C MET A 1 -12.82 33.47 0.21
N LEU A 2 -13.03 33.08 1.47
CA LEU A 2 -13.79 31.89 1.85
C LEU A 2 -15.28 32.22 1.64
N ALA A 3 -15.92 31.61 0.64
CA ALA A 3 -17.38 31.64 0.51
C ALA A 3 -17.95 30.56 1.43
N ILE A 4 -18.34 30.96 2.64
CA ILE A 4 -19.08 30.09 3.57
C ILE A 4 -20.49 29.92 2.99
N TYR A 5 -20.73 28.81 2.30
CA TYR A 5 -22.08 28.35 1.98
C TYR A 5 -22.69 27.75 3.24
N LEU A 6 -23.31 28.59 4.07
CA LEU A 6 -24.18 28.15 5.15
C LEU A 6 -25.44 27.53 4.53
N ALA A 7 -25.65 26.23 4.78
CA ALA A 7 -26.95 25.59 4.62
C ALA A 7 -27.94 26.25 5.59
N ALA A 8 -28.68 27.25 5.11
CA ALA A 8 -29.73 27.90 5.87
C ALA A 8 -30.98 27.02 5.85
N GLY A 9 -31.20 26.26 6.93
CA GLY A 9 -32.55 25.87 7.32
C GLY A 9 -33.39 27.13 7.52
N ALA A 10 -34.65 27.06 7.10
CA ALA A 10 -35.61 28.16 7.03
C ALA A 10 -35.57 29.11 8.25
N LEU A 11 -34.79 30.18 8.14
CA LEU A 11 -34.90 31.39 8.95
C LEU A 11 -35.30 32.48 7.98
N ALA A 12 -36.44 33.13 8.25
CA ALA A 12 -36.98 34.25 7.52
C ALA A 12 -35.87 35.23 7.09
N VAL A 13 -35.50 35.21 5.82
CA VAL A 13 -34.40 36.04 5.30
C VAL A 13 -34.92 37.46 5.13
N ALA A 14 -34.21 38.43 5.70
CA ALA A 14 -34.51 39.83 5.46
C ALA A 14 -34.29 40.16 3.97
N CYS A 15 -35.27 40.78 3.32
CA CYS A 15 -35.17 41.18 1.92
C CYS A 15 -33.91 42.02 1.69
N THR A 16 -33.17 41.73 0.61
CA THR A 16 -31.95 42.46 0.27
C THR A 16 -32.24 43.94 0.07
N GLU A 17 -31.35 44.82 0.55
CA GLU A 17 -31.62 46.26 0.53
C GLU A 17 -31.79 46.85 -0.86
N SER A 18 -31.25 46.19 -1.88
CA SER A 18 -31.27 46.58 -3.29
C SER A 18 -32.24 45.75 -4.15
N GLY A 19 -33.00 44.81 -3.57
CA GLY A 19 -33.90 43.92 -4.30
C GLY A 19 -35.22 44.59 -4.69
N THR A 20 -35.70 44.35 -5.92
CA THR A 20 -36.98 44.91 -6.40
C THR A 20 -38.20 44.28 -5.72
N ALA A 21 -38.06 43.07 -5.16
CA ALA A 21 -39.09 42.39 -4.39
C ALA A 21 -39.35 43.02 -3.00
N LYS A 22 -38.41 43.82 -2.47
CA LYS A 22 -38.51 44.43 -1.13
C LYS A 22 -39.69 45.39 -0.97
N ASN A 23 -40.09 46.06 -2.04
CA ASN A 23 -41.13 47.09 -1.98
C ASN A 23 -42.48 46.46 -1.62
N ASN A 24 -43.07 46.88 -0.49
CA ASN A 24 -44.33 46.36 0.06
C ASN A 24 -44.31 44.84 0.36
N CYS A 25 -43.13 44.25 0.56
CA CYS A 25 -43.02 42.88 1.06
C CYS A 25 -43.03 42.85 2.59
N ALA A 26 -43.73 41.90 3.20
CA ALA A 26 -43.73 41.76 4.64
C ALA A 26 -42.35 41.33 5.17
N GLN A 27 -42.02 41.74 6.39
CA GLN A 27 -40.69 41.52 6.96
C GLN A 27 -40.37 40.02 7.06
N GLY A 28 -39.23 39.62 6.51
CA GLY A 28 -38.77 38.22 6.55
C GLY A 28 -39.49 37.28 5.56
N LYS A 29 -40.25 37.82 4.62
CA LYS A 29 -41.04 37.05 3.63
C LYS A 29 -40.42 37.02 2.23
N CYS A 30 -39.12 37.32 2.14
CA CYS A 30 -38.36 37.19 0.89
C CYS A 30 -37.70 35.81 0.79
N GLU A 31 -37.77 35.21 -0.39
CA GLU A 31 -37.15 33.93 -0.73
C GLU A 31 -36.42 34.03 -2.08
N MET A 32 -35.54 33.08 -2.38
CA MET A 32 -34.81 33.04 -3.65
C MET A 32 -35.37 31.96 -4.56
N VAL A 33 -35.70 32.32 -5.80
CA VAL A 33 -35.96 31.40 -6.90
C VAL A 33 -34.83 31.54 -7.91
N GLY A 34 -33.93 30.54 -7.93
CA GLY A 34 -32.66 30.67 -8.65
C GLY A 34 -31.86 31.85 -8.10
N THR A 35 -31.59 32.84 -8.95
CA THR A 35 -30.91 34.10 -8.57
C THR A 35 -31.87 35.28 -8.39
N THR A 36 -33.18 35.06 -8.50
CA THR A 36 -34.21 36.10 -8.36
C THR A 36 -34.79 36.08 -6.96
N GLU A 37 -34.73 37.21 -6.27
CA GLU A 37 -35.42 37.40 -4.98
C GLU A 37 -36.91 37.64 -5.24
N ILE A 38 -37.76 36.91 -4.52
CA ILE A 38 -39.22 36.97 -4.61
C ILE A 38 -39.82 37.24 -3.23
N CYS A 39 -40.99 37.86 -3.20
CA CYS A 39 -41.79 38.03 -1.99
C CYS A 39 -42.91 36.98 -1.93
N ALA A 40 -42.96 36.19 -0.86
CA ALA A 40 -44.02 35.19 -0.63
C ALA A 40 -45.27 35.78 0.05
N GLU A 41 -45.13 36.92 0.73
CA GLU A 41 -46.24 37.57 1.44
C GLU A 41 -46.03 39.09 1.48
N CYS A 42 -46.97 39.83 0.91
CA CYS A 42 -46.92 41.28 0.80
C CYS A 42 -47.56 41.97 2.01
N THR A 43 -47.36 43.27 2.14
CA THR A 43 -48.11 44.10 3.08
C THR A 43 -49.56 44.25 2.62
N ASP A 44 -50.43 44.68 3.53
CA ASP A 44 -51.86 44.84 3.29
C ASP A 44 -52.18 45.61 1.98
N THR A 45 -53.23 45.20 1.26
CA THR A 45 -53.65 45.68 -0.08
C THR A 45 -52.77 45.28 -1.29
N TYR A 46 -51.65 44.58 -1.08
CA TYR A 46 -50.76 44.09 -2.14
C TYR A 46 -50.75 42.56 -2.19
N VAL A 47 -50.52 42.01 -3.38
CA VAL A 47 -50.38 40.56 -3.63
C VAL A 47 -49.10 40.27 -4.43
N PRO A 48 -48.48 39.09 -4.25
CA PRO A 48 -47.31 38.73 -5.02
C PRO A 48 -47.67 38.35 -6.46
N ILE A 49 -47.10 39.08 -7.42
CA ILE A 49 -47.18 38.78 -8.86
C ILE A 49 -45.75 38.77 -9.42
N ASN A 50 -45.32 37.64 -9.97
CA ASN A 50 -43.93 37.38 -10.37
C ASN A 50 -42.91 37.65 -9.26
N GLY A 51 -43.29 37.37 -8.01
CA GLY A 51 -42.45 37.61 -6.83
C GLY A 51 -42.32 39.08 -6.42
N GLN A 52 -43.04 40.00 -7.05
CA GLN A 52 -43.10 41.41 -6.65
C GLN A 52 -44.48 41.76 -6.11
N CYS A 53 -44.52 42.60 -5.07
CA CYS A 53 -45.78 43.04 -4.49
C CYS A 53 -46.45 44.10 -5.36
N GLN A 54 -47.55 43.71 -6.00
CA GLN A 54 -48.37 44.59 -6.83
C GLN A 54 -49.70 44.85 -6.15
N LYS A 55 -50.27 46.04 -6.37
CA LYS A 55 -51.52 46.43 -5.73
C LYS A 55 -52.64 45.51 -6.22
N ALA A 56 -53.36 44.87 -5.31
CA ALA A 56 -54.31 43.83 -5.68
C ALA A 56 -55.44 44.34 -6.60
N SER A 57 -55.82 45.61 -6.47
CA SER A 57 -56.83 46.26 -7.32
C SER A 57 -56.45 46.39 -8.79
N THR A 58 -55.15 46.26 -9.13
CA THR A 58 -54.65 46.49 -10.49
C THR A 58 -54.28 45.21 -11.24
N VAL A 59 -54.42 44.04 -10.60
CA VAL A 59 -53.94 42.74 -11.14
C VAL A 59 -55.02 41.65 -11.08
N THR A 60 -56.30 42.02 -11.15
CA THR A 60 -57.44 41.10 -11.06
C THR A 60 -57.56 40.11 -12.22
N ASP A 61 -56.89 40.41 -13.34
CA ASP A 61 -56.69 39.52 -14.49
C ASP A 61 -55.74 38.35 -14.19
N LYS A 62 -54.90 38.48 -13.15
CA LYS A 62 -53.92 37.46 -12.73
C LYS A 62 -54.23 36.85 -11.37
N CYS A 63 -54.81 37.62 -10.44
CA CYS A 63 -55.05 37.19 -9.07
C CYS A 63 -56.43 37.61 -8.56
N THR A 64 -57.14 36.67 -7.93
CA THR A 64 -58.45 36.88 -7.30
C THR A 64 -58.53 36.22 -5.91
N THR A 65 -59.65 36.42 -5.22
CA THR A 65 -60.02 35.64 -4.01
C THR A 65 -60.08 34.14 -4.31
N ALA A 66 -59.96 33.30 -3.28
CA ALA A 66 -60.01 31.84 -3.42
C ALA A 66 -61.32 31.33 -4.06
N ASP A 67 -62.43 32.03 -3.82
CA ASP A 67 -63.75 31.70 -4.36
C ASP A 67 -63.86 31.98 -5.88
N GLY A 68 -62.93 32.75 -6.45
CA GLY A 68 -62.85 33.01 -7.89
C GLY A 68 -64.05 33.81 -8.45
N ASP A 69 -64.83 34.45 -7.58
CA ASP A 69 -66.02 35.26 -7.86
C ASP A 69 -65.73 36.54 -8.66
N GLY A 70 -64.45 36.84 -8.92
CA GLY A 70 -64.02 38.06 -9.60
C GLY A 70 -63.81 39.24 -8.65
N SER A 71 -63.96 39.03 -7.34
CA SER A 71 -63.63 40.03 -6.32
C SER A 71 -62.12 40.22 -6.20
N GLN A 72 -61.72 41.45 -5.88
CA GLN A 72 -60.32 41.81 -5.63
C GLN A 72 -59.79 41.01 -4.42
N ALA A 73 -58.61 40.41 -4.56
CA ALA A 73 -57.92 39.85 -3.41
C ALA A 73 -57.62 40.97 -2.39
N SER A 74 -58.13 40.87 -1.16
CA SER A 74 -57.84 41.84 -0.09
C SER A 74 -56.60 41.45 0.72
N SER A 75 -56.02 40.29 0.46
CA SER A 75 -55.04 39.65 1.32
C SER A 75 -53.61 39.80 0.80
N GLN A 76 -52.69 39.78 1.76
CA GLN A 76 -51.23 39.74 1.64
C GLN A 76 -50.67 38.65 0.69
N THR A 77 -51.52 37.69 0.29
CA THR A 77 -51.26 36.63 -0.68
C THR A 77 -52.42 36.52 -1.68
N CYS A 78 -52.16 35.90 -2.83
CA CYS A 78 -53.17 35.59 -3.82
C CYS A 78 -54.01 34.37 -3.43
N GLY A 79 -55.34 34.48 -3.56
CA GLY A 79 -56.26 33.37 -3.28
C GLY A 79 -56.44 32.40 -4.45
N LYS A 80 -56.46 32.92 -5.69
CA LYS A 80 -56.62 32.13 -6.92
C LYS A 80 -55.96 32.80 -8.12
N CYS A 81 -55.11 32.05 -8.82
CA CYS A 81 -54.43 32.52 -10.03
C CYS A 81 -55.29 32.39 -11.30
N LYS A 82 -55.09 33.34 -12.22
CA LYS A 82 -55.78 33.47 -13.50
C LYS A 82 -54.80 33.75 -14.65
N GLY A 83 -55.27 33.65 -15.88
CA GLY A 83 -54.50 33.76 -17.11
C GLY A 83 -53.43 32.68 -17.25
N GLN A 84 -52.38 33.02 -18.01
CA GLN A 84 -51.19 32.18 -18.18
C GLN A 84 -50.23 32.31 -16.98
N THR A 85 -50.77 32.24 -15.77
CA THR A 85 -50.00 32.22 -14.53
C THR A 85 -50.18 30.88 -13.80
N PHE A 86 -49.38 30.64 -12.77
CA PHE A 86 -49.57 29.52 -11.85
C PHE A 86 -49.37 29.94 -10.39
N MET A 87 -50.06 29.23 -9.48
CA MET A 87 -49.92 29.42 -8.04
C MET A 87 -48.59 28.85 -7.54
N TYR A 88 -47.85 29.64 -6.77
CA TYR A 88 -46.64 29.24 -6.05
C TYR A 88 -46.42 30.13 -4.83
N LYS A 89 -46.28 29.55 -3.63
CA LYS A 89 -46.07 30.24 -2.35
C LYS A 89 -46.95 31.48 -2.17
N GLY A 90 -48.25 31.34 -2.45
CA GLY A 90 -49.23 32.41 -2.26
C GLY A 90 -49.16 33.56 -3.29
N GLY A 91 -48.45 33.38 -4.40
CA GLY A 91 -48.37 34.34 -5.51
C GLY A 91 -48.70 33.73 -6.87
N CYS A 92 -48.96 34.59 -7.86
CA CYS A 92 -49.18 34.17 -9.25
C CYS A 92 -48.00 34.55 -10.14
N TYR A 93 -47.48 33.57 -10.87
CA TYR A 93 -46.25 33.71 -11.66
C TYR A 93 -46.53 33.44 -13.13
N ASP A 94 -46.12 34.36 -14.00
CA ASP A 94 -46.29 34.26 -15.45
C ASP A 94 -45.46 33.09 -16.02
N ILE A 95 -46.12 32.27 -16.83
CA ILE A 95 -45.47 31.16 -17.52
C ILE A 95 -44.62 31.73 -18.66
N GLY A 96 -43.34 31.35 -18.72
CA GLY A 96 -42.40 31.83 -19.74
C GLY A 96 -41.68 33.14 -19.42
N GLN A 97 -41.89 33.74 -18.24
CA GLN A 97 -41.15 34.91 -17.76
C GLN A 97 -40.41 34.59 -16.45
N VAL A 98 -39.22 35.14 -16.24
CA VAL A 98 -38.50 35.00 -14.96
C VAL A 98 -39.24 35.80 -13.87
N PRO A 99 -39.49 35.23 -12.67
CA PRO A 99 -38.99 33.92 -12.19
C PRO A 99 -39.90 32.72 -12.51
N GLY A 100 -41.11 32.91 -13.02
CA GLY A 100 -42.06 31.84 -13.30
C GLY A 100 -41.54 30.73 -14.23
N SER A 101 -40.76 31.09 -15.25
CA SER A 101 -40.12 30.13 -16.18
C SER A 101 -39.02 29.27 -15.53
N LEU A 102 -38.52 29.63 -14.34
CA LEU A 102 -37.61 28.79 -13.56
C LEU A 102 -38.34 27.70 -12.78
N ILE A 103 -39.66 27.84 -12.59
CA ILE A 103 -40.47 26.93 -11.79
C ILE A 103 -41.38 26.09 -12.69
N CYS A 104 -41.95 26.70 -13.73
CA CYS A 104 -42.93 26.09 -14.62
C CYS A 104 -42.46 26.10 -16.09
N GLU A 105 -42.48 24.92 -16.72
CA GLU A 105 -42.11 24.75 -18.13
C GLU A 105 -43.33 24.91 -19.05
N THR A 106 -44.49 24.35 -18.66
CA THR A 106 -45.70 24.33 -19.49
C THR A 106 -46.95 24.65 -18.69
N ALA A 107 -47.86 25.40 -19.33
CA ALA A 107 -49.16 25.73 -18.76
C ALA A 107 -50.10 24.53 -18.69
N GLY A 108 -50.88 24.47 -17.61
CA GLY A 108 -51.98 23.56 -17.40
C GLY A 108 -53.15 23.80 -18.33
N SER A 109 -53.94 22.74 -18.54
CA SER A 109 -55.27 22.81 -19.15
C SER A 109 -56.24 23.64 -18.29
N THR A 110 -55.94 23.76 -17.00
CA THR A 110 -56.66 24.63 -16.05
C THR A 110 -55.90 25.94 -15.90
N GLU A 111 -56.61 27.05 -16.06
CA GLU A 111 -56.10 28.40 -15.82
C GLU A 111 -55.52 28.51 -14.41
N GLY A 112 -54.37 29.17 -14.24
CA GLY A 112 -53.73 29.32 -12.92
C GLY A 112 -52.90 28.10 -12.46
N VAL A 113 -52.67 27.10 -13.31
CA VAL A 113 -51.97 25.85 -12.95
C VAL A 113 -50.78 25.59 -13.88
N CYS A 114 -49.67 25.13 -13.29
CA CYS A 114 -48.54 24.59 -14.05
C CYS A 114 -48.72 23.09 -14.33
N GLU A 115 -48.55 22.66 -15.59
CA GLU A 115 -48.64 21.23 -15.94
C GLU A 115 -47.34 20.48 -15.70
N THR A 116 -46.23 21.05 -16.18
CA THR A 116 -44.88 20.49 -16.04
C THR A 116 -44.01 21.47 -15.28
N CYS A 117 -43.60 21.07 -14.07
CA CYS A 117 -42.65 21.82 -13.26
C CYS A 117 -41.21 21.59 -13.75
N SER A 118 -40.35 22.60 -13.59
CA SER A 118 -38.97 22.54 -14.05
C SER A 118 -38.12 21.63 -13.17
N ALA A 119 -38.00 20.36 -13.58
CA ALA A 119 -37.20 19.37 -12.88
C ALA A 119 -35.71 19.73 -12.86
N ASP A 120 -35.21 20.34 -13.95
CA ASP A 120 -33.83 20.81 -14.06
C ASP A 120 -33.51 21.95 -13.09
N SER A 121 -34.50 22.77 -12.77
CA SER A 121 -34.41 23.84 -11.77
C SER A 121 -34.74 23.36 -10.34
N GLY A 122 -34.96 22.06 -10.16
CA GLY A 122 -35.22 21.47 -8.85
C GLY A 122 -36.65 21.62 -8.34
N TYR A 123 -37.64 21.54 -9.22
CA TYR A 123 -39.05 21.55 -8.86
C TYR A 123 -39.76 20.28 -9.30
N PHE A 124 -40.71 19.81 -8.48
CA PHE A 124 -41.59 18.70 -8.80
C PHE A 124 -43.06 19.13 -8.74
N LYS A 125 -43.91 18.44 -9.51
CA LYS A 125 -45.36 18.71 -9.56
C LYS A 125 -46.02 18.33 -8.24
N ASN A 126 -46.79 19.24 -7.66
CA ASN A 126 -47.68 18.94 -6.56
C ASN A 126 -48.84 18.06 -7.06
N PRO A 127 -49.06 16.86 -6.50
CA PRO A 127 -50.17 16.00 -6.93
C PRO A 127 -51.56 16.62 -6.75
N GLU A 128 -51.71 17.62 -5.88
CA GLU A 128 -52.97 18.33 -5.61
C GLU A 128 -52.95 19.77 -6.19
N ALA A 129 -52.15 20.02 -7.23
CA ALA A 129 -52.02 21.32 -7.89
C ALA A 129 -53.39 21.88 -8.37
N ALA A 130 -53.66 23.15 -8.06
CA ALA A 130 -54.88 23.83 -8.47
C ALA A 130 -54.63 25.34 -8.63
N ALA A 131 -55.59 26.09 -9.17
CA ALA A 131 -55.46 27.55 -9.26
C ALA A 131 -55.34 28.23 -7.88
N THR A 132 -55.71 27.51 -6.81
CA THR A 132 -55.67 27.94 -5.40
C THR A 132 -54.59 27.22 -4.58
N VAL A 133 -53.84 26.31 -5.20
CA VAL A 133 -52.85 25.45 -4.52
C VAL A 133 -51.57 25.41 -5.36
N ASP A 134 -50.43 25.64 -4.73
CA ASP A 134 -49.12 25.62 -5.37
C ASP A 134 -48.96 24.48 -6.37
N SER A 135 -48.64 24.82 -7.62
CA SER A 135 -48.52 23.81 -8.69
C SER A 135 -47.22 23.02 -8.60
N CYS A 136 -46.15 23.68 -8.16
CA CYS A 136 -44.80 23.13 -8.11
C CYS A 136 -44.22 23.32 -6.71
N ILE A 137 -43.45 22.34 -6.26
CA ILE A 137 -42.79 22.35 -4.96
C ILE A 137 -41.29 22.17 -5.21
N SER A 138 -40.45 22.96 -4.53
CA SER A 138 -39.01 22.80 -4.66
C SER A 138 -38.56 21.48 -4.03
N CYS A 139 -37.63 20.79 -4.69
CA CYS A 139 -37.03 19.55 -4.21
C CYS A 139 -36.38 19.70 -2.85
N GLY A 140 -35.92 20.90 -2.48
CA GLY A 140 -35.32 21.20 -1.18
C GLY A 140 -36.32 21.62 -0.08
N ASP A 141 -37.60 21.82 -0.41
CA ASP A 141 -38.57 22.43 0.51
C ASP A 141 -39.13 21.41 1.51
N THR A 142 -38.51 21.33 2.68
CA THR A 142 -38.97 20.44 3.77
C THR A 142 -40.29 20.86 4.42
N THR A 143 -40.74 22.10 4.23
CA THR A 143 -42.05 22.56 4.72
C THR A 143 -43.15 22.06 3.78
N GLY A 144 -42.90 22.20 2.47
CA GLY A 144 -43.77 21.72 1.43
C GLY A 144 -45.12 22.45 1.38
N VAL A 145 -46.12 21.78 0.79
CA VAL A 145 -47.47 22.32 0.60
C VAL A 145 -48.47 21.42 1.30
N THR A 146 -49.30 22.01 2.16
CA THR A 146 -50.41 21.33 2.84
C THR A 146 -51.73 21.71 2.19
N VAL A 147 -52.51 20.72 1.79
CA VAL A 147 -53.86 20.87 1.24
C VAL A 147 -54.87 20.33 2.24
N GLY A 148 -55.93 21.09 2.53
CA GLY A 148 -56.92 20.76 3.56
C GLY A 148 -56.56 21.29 4.95
N ASN A 149 -57.36 20.93 5.95
CA ASN A 149 -57.16 21.37 7.33
C ASN A 149 -57.51 20.26 8.34
N GLY A 150 -56.84 20.24 9.49
CA GLY A 150 -57.06 19.24 10.55
C GLY A 150 -56.97 17.81 10.02
N ASP A 151 -58.01 17.00 10.26
CA ASP A 151 -58.11 15.59 9.86
C ASP A 151 -58.30 15.36 8.34
N SER A 152 -58.07 16.38 7.51
CA SER A 152 -58.04 16.27 6.04
C SER A 152 -56.73 16.77 5.41
N ALA A 153 -55.74 17.11 6.25
CA ALA A 153 -54.48 17.68 5.80
C ALA A 153 -53.61 16.65 5.05
N LYS A 154 -53.30 16.95 3.79
CA LYS A 154 -52.35 16.23 2.94
C LYS A 154 -51.15 17.12 2.66
N THR A 155 -49.95 16.66 3.02
CA THR A 155 -48.74 17.46 2.88
C THR A 155 -47.76 16.81 1.91
N TYR A 156 -47.28 17.57 0.93
CA TYR A 156 -46.23 17.13 0.01
C TYR A 156 -44.98 17.95 0.23
N THR A 157 -43.85 17.28 0.50
CA THR A 157 -42.59 17.92 0.88
C THR A 157 -41.46 17.54 -0.04
N GLY A 158 -40.42 18.37 -0.09
CA GLY A 158 -39.11 18.03 -0.61
C GLY A 158 -38.22 17.33 0.42
N VAL A 159 -36.94 17.18 0.09
CA VAL A 159 -35.89 16.59 0.93
C VAL A 159 -34.81 17.64 1.18
N ALA A 160 -34.41 17.82 2.44
CA ALA A 160 -33.37 18.79 2.79
C ALA A 160 -32.09 18.60 1.95
N GLY A 161 -31.59 19.69 1.36
CA GLY A 161 -30.37 19.67 0.54
C GLY A 161 -30.51 18.99 -0.82
N CYS A 162 -31.73 18.63 -1.24
CA CYS A 162 -31.97 18.02 -2.53
C CYS A 162 -32.04 19.05 -3.66
N ALA A 163 -31.24 18.84 -4.71
CA ALA A 163 -31.22 19.68 -5.91
C ALA A 163 -32.22 19.20 -6.97
N LYS A 164 -32.32 17.88 -7.17
CA LYS A 164 -33.28 17.27 -8.11
C LYS A 164 -33.99 16.10 -7.48
N CYS A 165 -35.25 15.94 -7.83
CA CYS A 165 -36.13 14.94 -7.24
C CYS A 165 -37.22 14.51 -8.21
N THR A 166 -37.86 13.39 -7.93
CA THR A 166 -39.09 12.96 -8.61
C THR A 166 -40.29 13.16 -7.68
N ALA A 167 -41.41 13.55 -8.30
CA ALA A 167 -42.65 13.83 -7.56
C ALA A 167 -43.14 12.58 -6.80
N PRO A 168 -43.66 12.75 -5.57
CA PRO A 168 -44.32 11.67 -4.87
C PRO A 168 -45.63 11.30 -5.56
N THR A 169 -46.13 10.10 -5.29
CA THR A 169 -47.50 9.73 -5.67
C THR A 169 -48.52 10.48 -4.82
N ALA A 170 -49.72 10.68 -5.36
CA ALA A 170 -50.82 11.28 -4.60
C ALA A 170 -51.13 10.46 -3.33
N ILE A 171 -51.46 11.15 -2.24
CA ILE A 171 -51.91 10.55 -0.99
C ILE A 171 -53.35 10.07 -1.20
N SER A 172 -53.54 8.76 -1.18
CA SER A 172 -54.83 8.09 -1.29
C SER A 172 -55.63 8.14 0.01
N GLU A 173 -54.95 8.33 1.13
CA GLU A 173 -55.51 8.43 2.47
C GLU A 173 -56.16 9.81 2.72
N THR A 174 -57.00 9.89 3.77
CA THR A 174 -57.68 11.15 4.17
C THR A 174 -56.70 12.21 4.70
N THR A 175 -55.56 11.78 5.24
CA THR A 175 -54.47 12.62 5.77
C THR A 175 -53.14 11.96 5.53
N GLY A 176 -52.07 12.75 5.43
CA GLY A 176 -50.72 12.20 5.44
C GLY A 176 -49.66 13.17 4.94
N THR A 177 -48.42 12.71 4.96
CA THR A 177 -47.27 13.45 4.40
C THR A 177 -46.49 12.53 3.48
N LYS A 178 -46.18 12.98 2.26
CA LYS A 178 -45.30 12.28 1.32
C LYS A 178 -44.21 13.21 0.82
N ALA A 179 -42.96 12.77 0.97
CA ALA A 179 -41.81 13.49 0.44
C ALA A 179 -41.49 13.05 -0.99
N ALA A 180 -40.96 13.97 -1.80
CA ALA A 180 -40.35 13.67 -3.08
C ALA A 180 -39.15 12.72 -2.93
N VAL A 181 -38.83 11.97 -3.99
CA VAL A 181 -37.66 11.09 -4.00
C VAL A 181 -36.47 11.86 -4.57
N CYS A 182 -35.48 12.12 -3.73
CA CYS A 182 -34.29 12.85 -4.14
C CYS A 182 -33.43 12.01 -5.09
N THR A 183 -33.02 12.60 -6.22
CA THR A 183 -32.20 11.96 -7.26
C THR A 183 -30.82 12.60 -7.39
N GLU A 184 -30.64 13.81 -6.87
CA GLU A 184 -29.39 14.56 -6.85
C GLU A 184 -29.36 15.55 -5.67
N CYS A 185 -28.26 15.58 -4.93
CA CYS A 185 -28.06 16.50 -3.82
C CYS A 185 -27.35 17.77 -4.27
N ALA A 186 -27.73 18.91 -3.70
CA ALA A 186 -27.07 20.20 -3.95
C ALA A 186 -25.62 20.20 -3.44
N ALA A 187 -25.38 19.51 -2.31
CA ALA A 187 -24.07 19.26 -1.73
C ALA A 187 -24.06 17.87 -1.06
N GLY A 188 -22.86 17.36 -0.75
CA GLY A 188 -22.71 16.04 -0.12
C GLY A 188 -22.98 14.86 -1.05
N PHE A 189 -23.46 13.76 -0.48
CA PHE A 189 -23.72 12.47 -1.12
C PHE A 189 -25.19 12.10 -1.04
N LEU A 190 -25.73 11.57 -2.14
CA LEU A 190 -27.05 10.96 -2.15
C LEU A 190 -27.01 9.59 -1.47
N HIS A 191 -27.79 9.43 -0.40
CA HIS A 191 -27.95 8.18 0.31
C HIS A 191 -29.33 7.57 0.05
N THR A 192 -29.32 6.36 -0.48
CA THR A 192 -30.50 5.55 -0.82
C THR A 192 -30.47 4.24 -0.03
N PRO A 193 -30.98 4.22 1.22
CA PRO A 193 -31.03 2.98 2.01
C PRO A 193 -32.02 1.98 1.40
N THR A 194 -31.75 0.69 1.55
CA THR A 194 -32.64 -0.38 1.06
C THR A 194 -34.00 -0.28 1.75
N GLY A 195 -35.06 0.03 0.98
CA GLY A 195 -36.43 0.13 1.49
C GLY A 195 -36.73 1.40 2.29
N GLY A 196 -35.81 2.39 2.33
CA GLY A 196 -36.02 3.66 3.03
C GLY A 196 -36.08 4.87 2.10
N ALA A 197 -36.35 6.04 2.69
CA ALA A 197 -36.39 7.32 1.97
C ALA A 197 -34.98 7.83 1.61
N THR A 198 -34.86 8.50 0.47
CA THR A 198 -33.62 9.14 0.01
C THR A 198 -33.25 10.34 0.87
N SER A 199 -31.96 10.55 1.10
CA SER A 199 -31.44 11.68 1.88
C SER A 199 -30.12 12.22 1.31
N CYS A 200 -29.81 13.47 1.62
CA CYS A 200 -28.53 14.10 1.29
C CYS A 200 -27.68 14.24 2.55
N VAL A 201 -26.46 13.70 2.53
CA VAL A 201 -25.55 13.66 3.69
C VAL A 201 -24.15 14.13 3.34
N GLU A 202 -23.49 14.85 4.23
CA GLU A 202 -22.09 15.26 4.03
C GLU A 202 -21.12 14.06 4.08
N THR A 203 -21.40 13.11 4.99
CA THR A 203 -20.63 11.89 5.17
C THR A 203 -21.55 10.68 5.12
N CYS A 204 -21.16 9.66 4.36
CA CYS A 204 -21.95 8.43 4.28
C CYS A 204 -22.02 7.71 5.64
N PRO A 205 -23.19 7.16 5.99
CA PRO A 205 -23.38 6.47 7.26
C PRO A 205 -22.59 5.16 7.31
N LYS A 206 -22.43 4.59 8.51
CA LYS A 206 -21.79 3.28 8.73
C LYS A 206 -22.44 2.23 7.81
N GLY A 207 -21.60 1.39 7.18
CA GLY A 207 -22.02 0.43 6.17
C GLY A 207 -22.00 0.98 4.74
N TYR A 208 -21.69 2.26 4.55
CA TYR A 208 -21.59 2.90 3.24
C TYR A 208 -20.29 3.69 3.08
N PHE A 209 -19.81 3.80 1.83
CA PHE A 209 -18.70 4.66 1.45
C PHE A 209 -19.15 5.70 0.41
N GLY A 210 -18.47 6.84 0.38
CA GLY A 210 -18.70 7.86 -0.64
C GLY A 210 -18.09 7.48 -1.97
N HIS A 211 -18.88 7.52 -3.04
CA HIS A 211 -18.43 7.31 -4.41
C HIS A 211 -18.78 8.54 -5.26
N THR A 212 -17.84 8.96 -6.11
CA THR A 212 -18.05 10.03 -7.10
C THR A 212 -17.85 9.44 -8.48
N ASP A 213 -18.90 9.48 -9.30
CA ASP A 213 -18.81 8.97 -10.67
C ASP A 213 -18.09 9.94 -11.62
N ASN A 214 -17.90 9.50 -12.87
CA ASN A 214 -17.27 10.33 -13.92
C ASN A 214 -18.06 11.60 -14.24
N SER A 215 -19.38 11.59 -14.02
CA SER A 215 -20.28 12.74 -14.16
C SER A 215 -20.29 13.64 -12.92
N LYS A 216 -19.40 13.38 -11.94
CA LYS A 216 -19.28 14.10 -10.65
C LYS A 216 -20.48 13.90 -9.72
N LYS A 217 -21.35 12.93 -9.99
CA LYS A 217 -22.45 12.57 -9.10
C LYS A 217 -21.91 11.86 -7.87
N LYS A 218 -22.29 12.36 -6.69
CA LYS A 218 -21.86 11.84 -5.40
C LYS A 218 -22.95 10.97 -4.78
N THR A 219 -22.62 9.72 -4.47
CA THR A 219 -23.55 8.74 -3.89
C THR A 219 -22.92 7.96 -2.74
N CYS A 220 -23.73 7.53 -1.79
CA CYS A 220 -23.33 6.59 -0.76
C CYS A 220 -23.57 5.16 -1.24
N GLN A 221 -22.51 4.36 -1.30
CA GLN A 221 -22.51 3.01 -1.82
C GLN A 221 -22.30 2.01 -0.69
N SER A 222 -23.03 0.90 -0.71
CA SER A 222 -22.93 -0.12 0.34
C SER A 222 -21.54 -0.76 0.33
N CYS A 223 -20.94 -0.90 1.52
CA CYS A 223 -19.67 -1.61 1.70
C CYS A 223 -19.78 -3.09 1.29
N SER A 224 -20.93 -3.71 1.51
CA SER A 224 -21.15 -5.13 1.24
C SER A 224 -21.60 -5.42 -0.18
N SER A 225 -22.41 -4.54 -0.76
CA SER A 225 -23.04 -4.76 -2.06
C SER A 225 -23.31 -3.42 -2.74
N PRO A 226 -22.25 -2.72 -3.22
CA PRO A 226 -22.41 -1.51 -3.99
C PRO A 226 -23.17 -1.81 -5.29
N THR A 227 -23.77 -0.78 -5.90
CA THR A 227 -24.46 -0.96 -7.18
C THR A 227 -23.49 -1.47 -8.25
N SER A 228 -23.92 -2.42 -9.09
CA SER A 228 -23.08 -3.11 -10.07
C SER A 228 -22.60 -2.26 -11.25
N SER A 229 -23.07 -1.00 -11.38
CA SER A 229 -22.80 -0.12 -12.52
C SER A 229 -21.95 1.11 -12.18
N LEU A 230 -21.16 1.06 -11.10
CA LEU A 230 -20.30 2.19 -10.70
C LEU A 230 -19.15 2.41 -11.68
N THR A 231 -18.82 3.69 -11.90
CA THR A 231 -17.65 4.11 -12.68
C THR A 231 -16.83 5.11 -11.87
N PRO A 232 -15.61 4.78 -11.40
CA PRO A 232 -14.91 3.50 -11.55
C PRO A 232 -15.64 2.35 -10.84
N PRO A 233 -15.48 1.09 -11.32
CA PRO A 233 -16.11 -0.06 -10.72
C PRO A 233 -15.51 -0.33 -9.34
N VAL A 234 -16.39 -0.66 -8.37
CA VAL A 234 -16.00 -1.04 -7.01
C VAL A 234 -16.70 -2.33 -6.66
N THR A 235 -15.94 -3.34 -6.28
CA THR A 235 -16.47 -4.62 -5.78
C THR A 235 -16.72 -4.50 -4.29
N GLY A 236 -17.94 -4.84 -3.84
CA GLY A 236 -18.27 -4.88 -2.41
C GLY A 236 -17.62 -6.04 -1.68
N ILE A 237 -17.48 -5.91 -0.36
CA ILE A 237 -16.92 -6.94 0.52
C ILE A 237 -18.07 -7.57 1.31
N PRO A 238 -18.52 -8.79 0.96
CA PRO A 238 -19.68 -9.39 1.60
C PRO A 238 -19.53 -9.51 3.12
N GLY A 239 -20.46 -8.90 3.86
CA GLY A 239 -20.46 -8.91 5.32
C GLY A 239 -19.57 -7.84 5.96
N CYS A 240 -19.15 -6.82 5.19
CA CYS A 240 -18.46 -5.67 5.72
C CYS A 240 -19.43 -4.63 6.30
N ALA A 241 -19.23 -4.27 7.57
CA ALA A 241 -20.00 -3.28 8.32
C ALA A 241 -19.40 -1.86 8.23
N SER A 242 -18.10 -1.73 8.00
CA SER A 242 -17.43 -0.44 7.84
C SER A 242 -16.25 -0.57 6.88
N CYS A 243 -16.24 0.27 5.84
CA CYS A 243 -15.23 0.20 4.79
C CYS A 243 -14.61 1.57 4.50
N THR A 244 -13.37 1.54 4.02
CA THR A 244 -12.65 2.70 3.52
C THR A 244 -12.43 2.54 2.02
N TYR A 245 -12.75 3.58 1.27
CA TYR A 245 -12.51 3.66 -0.17
C TYR A 245 -11.41 4.70 -0.42
N THR A 246 -10.29 4.27 -1.01
CA THR A 246 -9.22 5.16 -1.44
C THR A 246 -9.35 5.40 -2.94
N GLY A 247 -9.82 6.58 -3.35
CA GLY A 247 -9.96 6.95 -4.76
C GLY A 247 -8.61 7.10 -5.47
N GLY A 248 -8.48 6.54 -6.68
CA GLY A 248 -7.26 6.54 -7.51
C GLY A 248 -7.30 5.44 -8.59
N ASP A 249 -6.18 5.22 -9.31
CA ASP A 249 -6.05 4.24 -10.42
C ASP A 249 -6.28 2.77 -10.02
N SER A 250 -6.45 2.48 -8.73
CA SER A 250 -6.60 1.11 -8.19
C SER A 250 -7.96 0.83 -7.51
N GLY A 251 -8.82 1.84 -7.32
CA GLY A 251 -10.21 1.68 -6.85
C GLY A 251 -10.43 0.71 -5.67
N THR A 252 -9.53 0.67 -4.70
CA THR A 252 -9.53 -0.38 -3.67
C THR A 252 -10.46 -0.06 -2.51
N LEU A 253 -11.38 -0.98 -2.22
CA LEU A 253 -12.24 -0.96 -1.04
C LEU A 253 -11.62 -1.88 0.02
N THR A 254 -11.49 -1.40 1.26
CA THR A 254 -11.00 -2.21 2.38
C THR A 254 -12.00 -2.18 3.52
N CYS A 255 -12.14 -3.30 4.22
CA CYS A 255 -13.03 -3.48 5.35
C CYS A 255 -12.28 -3.33 6.67
N SER A 256 -12.77 -2.44 7.51
CA SER A 256 -12.24 -2.19 8.87
C SER A 256 -13.03 -2.92 9.95
N GLU A 257 -14.30 -3.22 9.68
CA GLU A 257 -15.19 -3.89 10.61
C GLU A 257 -16.16 -4.77 9.84
N CYS A 258 -16.30 -6.03 10.24
CA CYS A 258 -17.25 -6.96 9.65
C CYS A 258 -18.51 -7.08 10.50
N ASN A 259 -19.57 -7.62 9.91
CA ASN A 259 -20.80 -7.97 10.62
C ASN A 259 -20.53 -9.03 11.71
N GLU A 260 -21.50 -9.19 12.61
CA GLU A 260 -21.42 -10.09 13.76
C GLU A 260 -20.94 -11.51 13.38
N GLY A 261 -20.05 -12.07 14.21
CA GLY A 261 -19.44 -13.39 13.98
C GLY A 261 -18.30 -13.41 12.94
N LYS A 262 -17.98 -12.28 12.30
CA LYS A 262 -16.90 -12.18 11.31
C LYS A 262 -15.78 -11.22 11.74
N LYS A 263 -14.61 -11.38 11.12
CA LYS A 263 -13.45 -10.50 11.26
C LYS A 263 -12.83 -10.21 9.89
N PRO A 264 -12.21 -9.03 9.69
CA PRO A 264 -11.52 -8.72 8.45
C PRO A 264 -10.33 -9.65 8.23
N SER A 265 -9.96 -9.89 6.97
CA SER A 265 -8.64 -10.44 6.61
C SER A 265 -7.53 -9.43 6.91
N LEU A 266 -6.27 -9.89 6.98
CA LEU A 266 -5.13 -9.01 7.24
C LEU A 266 -4.98 -7.88 6.21
N ASP A 267 -5.34 -8.14 4.95
CA ASP A 267 -5.37 -7.14 3.86
C ASP A 267 -6.65 -6.29 3.82
N GLY A 268 -7.65 -6.62 4.65
CA GLY A 268 -8.95 -5.96 4.70
C GLY A 268 -9.87 -6.24 3.51
N LEU A 269 -9.53 -7.15 2.60
CA LEU A 269 -10.32 -7.39 1.38
C LEU A 269 -11.50 -8.36 1.59
N HIS A 270 -11.52 -9.07 2.72
CA HIS A 270 -12.53 -10.11 3.01
C HIS A 270 -13.03 -10.03 4.45
N CYS A 271 -14.21 -10.58 4.68
CA CYS A 271 -14.79 -10.79 6.02
C CYS A 271 -15.05 -12.29 6.23
N TYR A 272 -14.20 -12.92 7.03
CA TYR A 272 -14.29 -14.35 7.33
C TYR A 272 -14.95 -14.60 8.68
N ALA A 273 -15.61 -15.75 8.81
CA ALA A 273 -16.06 -16.22 10.12
C ALA A 273 -14.84 -16.39 11.02
N CYS A 274 -14.93 -15.94 12.27
CA CYS A 274 -13.82 -16.10 13.20
C CYS A 274 -14.31 -16.26 14.63
N ALA A 275 -14.02 -17.43 15.19
CA ALA A 275 -14.36 -17.80 16.57
C ALA A 275 -13.17 -17.67 17.53
N VAL A 276 -12.02 -17.16 17.07
CA VAL A 276 -10.84 -17.00 17.92
C VAL A 276 -11.02 -15.78 18.82
N ASP A 277 -11.06 -16.02 20.14
CA ASP A 277 -11.16 -14.97 21.14
C ASP A 277 -10.01 -13.96 21.01
N ASN A 278 -10.31 -12.68 21.20
CA ASN A 278 -9.34 -11.58 21.13
C ASN A 278 -8.63 -11.43 19.77
N CYS A 279 -9.17 -12.02 18.71
CA CYS A 279 -8.63 -11.86 17.37
C CYS A 279 -9.21 -10.61 16.66
N ALA A 280 -8.32 -9.82 16.06
CA ALA A 280 -8.65 -8.65 15.25
C ALA A 280 -8.84 -9.00 13.76
N SER A 281 -8.07 -9.95 13.23
CA SER A 281 -8.11 -10.34 11.81
C SER A 281 -7.92 -11.83 11.62
N CYS A 282 -8.68 -12.47 10.72
CA CYS A 282 -8.63 -13.92 10.50
C CYS A 282 -8.58 -14.26 9.01
N ASP A 283 -8.09 -15.45 8.69
CA ASP A 283 -8.11 -15.98 7.32
C ASP A 283 -9.37 -16.82 7.02
N GLU A 284 -9.43 -17.38 5.80
CA GLU A 284 -10.54 -18.22 5.34
C GLU A 284 -10.76 -19.49 6.18
N ASN A 285 -9.72 -19.96 6.89
CA ASN A 285 -9.74 -21.16 7.70
C ASN A 285 -10.04 -20.85 9.18
N SER A 286 -10.54 -19.65 9.50
CA SER A 286 -10.77 -19.17 10.87
C SER A 286 -9.50 -19.14 11.74
N VAL A 287 -8.31 -19.00 11.13
CA VAL A 287 -7.05 -18.85 11.87
C VAL A 287 -6.80 -17.37 12.12
N CYS A 288 -6.43 -17.03 13.36
CA CYS A 288 -6.12 -15.64 13.69
C CYS A 288 -4.80 -15.21 13.03
N GLN A 289 -4.82 -14.05 12.37
CA GLN A 289 -3.67 -13.42 11.72
C GLN A 289 -3.16 -12.21 12.51
N LYS A 290 -4.03 -11.58 13.30
CA LYS A 290 -3.68 -10.44 14.15
C LYS A 290 -4.57 -10.39 15.38
N CYS A 291 -3.99 -10.20 16.56
CA CYS A 291 -4.74 -10.02 17.81
C CYS A 291 -5.17 -8.57 18.04
N ILE A 292 -6.19 -8.38 18.89
CA ILE A 292 -6.55 -7.05 19.41
C ILE A 292 -5.43 -6.50 20.30
N SER A 293 -5.46 -5.20 20.56
CA SER A 293 -4.48 -4.56 21.46
C SER A 293 -4.42 -5.23 22.83
N GLY A 294 -3.20 -5.48 23.32
CA GLY A 294 -2.93 -6.16 24.60
C GLY A 294 -2.81 -7.69 24.51
N PHE A 295 -2.97 -8.26 23.31
CA PHE A 295 -2.83 -9.69 23.05
C PHE A 295 -1.80 -9.93 21.94
N VAL A 296 -1.12 -11.07 22.01
CA VAL A 296 -0.11 -11.52 21.05
C VAL A 296 -0.45 -12.91 20.51
N LEU A 297 -0.08 -13.15 19.26
CA LEU A 297 -0.27 -14.46 18.63
C LEU A 297 0.69 -15.49 19.23
N ASP A 298 0.13 -16.61 19.67
CA ASP A 298 0.84 -17.84 19.99
C ASP A 298 0.21 -18.95 19.16
N GLY A 299 0.84 -19.26 18.02
CA GLY A 299 0.25 -20.13 17.01
C GLY A 299 -0.97 -19.49 16.33
N ALA A 300 -2.12 -20.12 16.47
CA ALA A 300 -3.40 -19.65 15.94
C ALA A 300 -4.26 -18.89 16.98
N ALA A 301 -3.80 -18.82 18.25
CA ALA A 301 -4.56 -18.25 19.36
C ALA A 301 -3.98 -16.89 19.80
N CYS A 302 -4.85 -16.04 20.32
CA CYS A 302 -4.46 -14.78 20.94
C CYS A 302 -4.33 -14.93 22.46
N THR A 303 -3.12 -14.76 22.96
CA THR A 303 -2.82 -14.85 24.40
C THR A 303 -2.57 -13.46 24.96
N GLN A 304 -2.97 -13.22 26.21
CA GLN A 304 -2.79 -11.92 26.84
C GLN A 304 -1.29 -11.66 27.05
N GLN A 305 -0.82 -10.51 26.59
CA GLN A 305 0.57 -10.12 26.80
C GLN A 305 0.79 -9.72 28.27
N THR A 306 1.44 -10.60 29.03
CA THR A 306 1.75 -10.37 30.45
C THR A 306 3.16 -9.82 30.66
N CYS A 307 4.07 -10.13 29.74
CA CYS A 307 5.45 -9.66 29.70
C CYS A 307 5.58 -8.35 28.90
N SER A 308 6.50 -7.49 29.30
CA SER A 308 6.86 -6.26 28.59
C SER A 308 7.67 -6.56 27.33
N THR A 309 8.44 -7.64 27.36
CA THR A 309 9.25 -8.15 26.26
C THR A 309 8.33 -8.57 25.12
N PRO A 310 8.47 -7.97 23.91
CA PRO A 310 7.67 -8.35 22.76
C PRO A 310 7.84 -9.84 22.41
N ASP A 311 6.76 -10.47 21.95
CA ASP A 311 6.70 -11.89 21.57
C ASP A 311 7.12 -12.88 22.67
N CYS A 312 7.21 -12.42 23.92
CA CYS A 312 7.54 -13.27 25.06
C CYS A 312 6.30 -13.94 25.64
N LYS A 313 6.29 -15.28 25.63
CA LYS A 313 5.20 -16.10 26.15
C LYS A 313 5.24 -16.23 27.67
N THR A 314 6.43 -16.45 28.22
CA THR A 314 6.66 -16.55 29.66
C THR A 314 7.90 -15.78 30.06
N CYS A 315 7.83 -15.05 31.17
CA CYS A 315 8.93 -14.28 31.73
C CYS A 315 8.96 -14.38 33.25
N THR A 316 10.13 -14.10 33.82
CA THR A 316 10.28 -13.82 35.25
C THR A 316 10.13 -12.31 35.50
N ASN A 317 9.67 -11.93 36.69
CA ASN A 317 9.49 -10.53 37.11
C ASN A 317 8.72 -9.65 36.08
N PRO A 318 7.51 -10.05 35.67
CA PRO A 318 6.76 -9.39 34.61
C PRO A 318 6.52 -7.90 34.93
N LYS A 319 6.65 -7.04 33.92
CA LYS A 319 6.42 -5.59 34.00
C LYS A 319 7.37 -4.86 34.94
N THR A 320 8.57 -5.42 35.15
CA THR A 320 9.66 -4.79 35.91
C THR A 320 10.90 -4.60 35.05
N ALA A 321 11.84 -3.76 35.51
CA ALA A 321 13.14 -3.58 34.84
C ALA A 321 14.03 -4.84 34.86
N SER A 322 13.72 -5.82 35.71
CA SER A 322 14.43 -7.10 35.82
C SER A 322 13.65 -8.24 35.14
N GLU A 323 12.75 -7.91 34.22
CA GLU A 323 12.02 -8.90 33.45
C GLU A 323 12.98 -9.69 32.54
N VAL A 324 12.87 -11.02 32.57
CA VAL A 324 13.67 -11.91 31.72
C VAL A 324 12.73 -12.87 31.02
N CYS A 325 12.73 -12.85 29.68
CA CYS A 325 11.96 -13.83 28.90
C CYS A 325 12.57 -15.23 29.02
N THR A 326 11.71 -16.22 29.28
CA THR A 326 12.09 -17.64 29.44
C THR A 326 11.58 -18.52 28.30
N ALA A 327 10.52 -18.10 27.61
CA ALA A 327 10.04 -18.76 26.39
C ALA A 327 9.35 -17.75 25.48
N CYS A 328 9.53 -17.91 24.17
CA CYS A 328 8.89 -17.09 23.15
C CYS A 328 7.59 -17.72 22.67
N ASN A 329 6.76 -16.92 22.00
CA ASN A 329 5.58 -17.39 21.28
C ASN A 329 5.97 -18.34 20.13
N GLU A 330 5.02 -19.13 19.62
CA GLU A 330 5.27 -20.06 18.52
C GLU A 330 5.96 -19.39 17.31
N LYS A 331 6.86 -20.13 16.65
CA LYS A 331 7.71 -19.68 15.51
C LYS A 331 8.72 -18.57 15.84
N LYS A 332 8.96 -18.29 17.12
CA LYS A 332 10.02 -17.38 17.58
C LYS A 332 11.11 -18.15 18.30
N TYR A 333 12.30 -17.57 18.35
CA TYR A 333 13.47 -18.14 18.99
C TYR A 333 13.95 -17.24 20.13
N LEU A 334 14.28 -17.86 21.26
CA LEU A 334 14.86 -17.16 22.41
C LEU A 334 16.35 -16.91 22.17
N THR A 335 16.77 -15.65 22.18
CA THR A 335 18.19 -15.25 22.08
C THR A 335 18.95 -15.50 23.38
N PRO A 336 20.29 -15.52 23.35
CA PRO A 336 21.10 -15.57 24.58
C PRO A 336 20.84 -14.42 25.56
N THR A 337 20.30 -13.29 25.09
CA THR A 337 19.94 -12.12 25.92
C THR A 337 18.47 -12.13 26.37
N SER A 338 17.79 -13.28 26.28
CA SER A 338 16.38 -13.45 26.67
C SER A 338 15.43 -12.53 25.89
N GLN A 339 15.68 -12.35 24.61
CA GLN A 339 14.80 -11.67 23.67
C GLN A 339 14.20 -12.67 22.68
N CYS A 340 13.08 -12.31 22.06
CA CYS A 340 12.40 -13.16 21.08
C CYS A 340 12.58 -12.60 19.67
N VAL A 341 13.13 -13.43 18.77
CA VAL A 341 13.34 -13.07 17.35
C VAL A 341 12.66 -14.08 16.43
N ASP A 342 12.32 -13.64 15.21
CA ASP A 342 11.75 -14.48 14.15
C ASP A 342 12.80 -15.40 13.50
N GLN A 343 14.05 -14.93 13.39
CA GLN A 343 15.16 -15.67 12.80
C GLN A 343 16.47 -15.43 13.57
N CYS A 344 17.17 -16.51 13.90
CA CYS A 344 18.43 -16.44 14.63
C CYS A 344 19.61 -15.90 13.79
N SER A 345 19.52 -15.95 12.46
CA SER A 345 20.51 -15.37 11.55
C SER A 345 20.68 -13.85 11.73
N ARG A 346 19.71 -13.16 12.36
CA ARG A 346 19.83 -11.75 12.78
C ARG A 346 20.94 -11.51 13.80
N LEU A 347 21.40 -12.56 14.50
CA LEU A 347 22.51 -12.51 15.45
C LEU A 347 23.85 -12.87 14.77
N GLY A 348 23.89 -12.94 13.44
CA GLY A 348 25.08 -13.36 12.68
C GLY A 348 25.13 -14.87 12.51
N ASN A 349 26.14 -15.52 13.09
CA ASN A 349 26.39 -16.96 12.94
C ASN A 349 25.49 -17.86 13.80
N TYR A 350 24.27 -17.43 14.16
CA TYR A 350 23.37 -18.20 15.02
C TYR A 350 22.29 -18.93 14.22
N TYR A 351 21.94 -20.14 14.65
CA TYR A 351 20.86 -20.94 14.06
C TYR A 351 19.73 -21.18 15.07
N GLY A 352 18.54 -21.41 14.55
CA GLY A 352 17.37 -21.80 15.34
C GLY A 352 17.41 -23.28 15.66
N ALA A 353 17.64 -23.63 16.93
CA ALA A 353 17.68 -25.02 17.36
C ALA A 353 16.26 -25.58 17.62
N THR A 354 16.14 -26.90 17.68
CA THR A 354 14.87 -27.61 17.89
C THR A 354 14.17 -27.28 19.22
N ASP A 355 14.91 -26.75 20.20
CA ASP A 355 14.40 -26.25 21.47
C ASP A 355 13.91 -24.79 21.42
N SER A 356 13.73 -24.22 20.22
CA SER A 356 13.29 -22.84 19.97
C SER A 356 14.22 -21.79 20.60
N LYS A 357 15.53 -22.06 20.60
CA LYS A 357 16.58 -21.14 21.07
C LYS A 357 17.56 -20.84 19.95
N CYS A 358 18.12 -19.63 19.97
CA CYS A 358 19.25 -19.30 19.11
C CYS A 358 20.55 -19.84 19.70
N LYS A 359 21.27 -20.62 18.91
CA LYS A 359 22.58 -21.19 19.29
C LYS A 359 23.62 -20.79 18.26
N GLU A 360 24.83 -20.55 18.73
CA GLU A 360 25.95 -20.17 17.87
C GLU A 360 26.39 -21.36 17.00
N CYS A 361 26.62 -21.13 15.71
CA CYS A 361 27.21 -22.09 14.79
C CYS A 361 28.74 -22.09 14.99
N THR A 362 29.24 -23.10 15.69
CA THR A 362 30.67 -23.21 16.03
C THR A 362 31.47 -24.06 15.04
N VAL A 363 30.84 -24.57 13.98
CA VAL A 363 31.53 -25.40 12.98
C VAL A 363 32.48 -24.51 12.16
N ALA A 364 33.76 -24.83 12.18
CA ALA A 364 34.78 -24.06 11.49
C ALA A 364 34.47 -23.96 9.98
N ASN A 365 34.58 -22.75 9.43
CA ASN A 365 34.30 -22.44 8.03
C ASN A 365 32.87 -22.75 7.56
N CYS A 366 31.93 -22.91 8.48
CA CYS A 366 30.52 -23.04 8.16
C CYS A 366 29.87 -21.67 8.00
N ALA A 367 29.10 -21.49 6.92
CA ALA A 367 28.30 -20.30 6.69
C ALA A 367 26.95 -20.40 7.42
N GLU A 368 26.32 -21.58 7.40
CA GLU A 368 24.99 -21.81 7.99
C GLU A 368 24.91 -23.18 8.65
N CYS A 369 24.42 -23.24 9.88
CA CYS A 369 24.15 -24.48 10.60
C CYS A 369 22.66 -24.90 10.48
N LYS A 370 22.43 -26.22 10.44
CA LYS A 370 21.10 -26.83 10.60
C LYS A 370 20.61 -26.70 12.04
N THR A 371 19.37 -27.11 12.29
CA THR A 371 18.72 -27.07 13.62
C THR A 371 19.38 -27.95 14.68
N ASP A 372 20.22 -28.91 14.28
CA ASP A 372 21.02 -29.76 15.16
C ASP A 372 22.45 -29.22 15.40
N GLY A 373 22.81 -28.09 14.77
CA GLY A 373 24.14 -27.48 14.85
C GLY A 373 25.18 -28.06 13.89
N SER A 374 24.81 -29.03 13.05
CA SER A 374 25.67 -29.52 11.97
C SER A 374 25.72 -28.51 10.82
N CYS A 375 26.82 -28.48 10.06
CA CYS A 375 26.92 -27.53 8.96
C CYS A 375 25.96 -27.89 7.82
N GLN A 376 25.22 -26.89 7.34
CA GLN A 376 24.37 -26.97 6.16
C GLN A 376 25.12 -26.48 4.92
N THR A 377 25.78 -25.33 5.04
CA THR A 377 26.44 -24.64 3.93
C THR A 377 27.79 -24.14 4.40
N CYS A 378 28.84 -24.39 3.61
CA CYS A 378 30.19 -23.94 3.91
C CYS A 378 30.47 -22.54 3.35
N ASN A 379 31.43 -21.84 3.96
CA ASN A 379 31.96 -20.60 3.40
C ASN A 379 32.65 -20.87 2.05
N THR A 380 32.71 -19.85 1.18
CA THR A 380 33.40 -19.93 -0.11
C THR A 380 34.84 -20.45 0.06
N GLY A 381 35.28 -21.32 -0.86
CA GLY A 381 36.56 -22.01 -0.77
C GLY A 381 36.52 -23.30 0.05
N PHE A 382 35.35 -23.70 0.58
CA PHE A 382 35.16 -24.96 1.29
C PHE A 382 33.95 -25.73 0.73
N TYR A 383 34.05 -27.06 0.71
CA TYR A 383 32.95 -27.96 0.38
C TYR A 383 32.49 -28.74 1.62
N LEU A 384 31.22 -29.14 1.59
CA LEU A 384 30.62 -29.90 2.67
C LEU A 384 30.96 -31.40 2.52
N ASP A 385 31.62 -31.97 3.52
CA ASP A 385 31.90 -33.40 3.62
C ASP A 385 31.50 -33.90 5.00
N ASN A 386 30.54 -34.82 5.07
CA ASN A 386 30.03 -35.39 6.33
C ASN A 386 29.65 -34.34 7.40
N SER A 387 29.06 -33.21 6.98
CA SER A 387 28.67 -32.07 7.83
C SER A 387 29.83 -31.22 8.37
N GLU A 388 31.05 -31.42 7.87
CA GLU A 388 32.23 -30.58 8.11
C GLU A 388 32.63 -29.86 6.82
N CYS A 389 33.25 -28.67 6.97
CA CYS A 389 33.70 -27.87 5.84
C CYS A 389 35.18 -28.10 5.57
N LYS A 390 35.48 -28.70 4.42
CA LYS A 390 36.85 -29.00 3.98
C LYS A 390 37.27 -28.07 2.85
N ALA A 391 38.54 -27.68 2.84
CA ALA A 391 39.05 -26.73 1.85
C ALA A 391 38.99 -27.33 0.44
N CYS A 392 38.65 -26.48 -0.53
CA CYS A 392 38.78 -26.79 -1.95
C CYS A 392 40.25 -26.94 -2.38
N ASP A 393 40.48 -27.56 -3.53
CA ASP A 393 41.75 -27.43 -4.21
C ASP A 393 42.07 -25.95 -4.50
N SER A 394 43.35 -25.58 -4.39
CA SER A 394 43.83 -24.21 -4.58
C SER A 394 43.52 -23.60 -5.94
N SER A 395 43.19 -24.42 -6.95
CA SER A 395 42.80 -23.98 -8.28
C SER A 395 41.33 -23.54 -8.39
N CYS A 396 40.48 -23.91 -7.43
CA CYS A 396 39.06 -23.61 -7.41
C CYS A 396 38.74 -22.37 -6.56
N LYS A 397 37.68 -21.64 -6.91
CA LYS A 397 37.06 -20.63 -6.02
C LYS A 397 36.00 -21.28 -5.13
N SER A 398 35.19 -22.16 -5.72
CA SER A 398 34.21 -23.01 -5.04
C SER A 398 34.28 -24.42 -5.62
N CYS A 399 33.95 -25.43 -4.82
CA CYS A 399 34.07 -26.83 -5.21
C CYS A 399 33.00 -27.71 -4.55
N SER A 400 32.81 -28.91 -5.09
CA SER A 400 31.97 -29.99 -4.52
C SER A 400 32.80 -31.12 -3.91
N GLY A 401 34.12 -31.07 -4.05
CA GLY A 401 35.05 -32.10 -3.63
C GLY A 401 36.47 -31.55 -3.45
N ALA A 402 37.40 -32.44 -3.12
CA ALA A 402 38.76 -32.08 -2.75
C ALA A 402 39.69 -31.81 -3.93
N THR A 403 39.32 -32.26 -5.14
CA THR A 403 40.25 -32.31 -6.28
C THR A 403 40.09 -31.11 -7.22
N ALA A 404 41.09 -30.89 -8.07
CA ALA A 404 41.05 -29.85 -9.10
C ALA A 404 39.95 -30.10 -10.16
N GLU A 405 39.40 -31.32 -10.22
CA GLU A 405 38.30 -31.72 -11.10
C GLU A 405 36.92 -31.42 -10.49
N ASP A 406 36.85 -31.13 -9.20
CA ASP A 406 35.61 -30.90 -8.45
C ASP A 406 35.26 -29.41 -8.33
N CYS A 407 35.86 -28.53 -9.14
CA CYS A 407 35.54 -27.11 -9.10
C CYS A 407 34.11 -26.88 -9.60
N THR A 408 33.36 -26.06 -8.86
CA THR A 408 32.02 -25.58 -9.24
C THR A 408 32.03 -24.10 -9.62
N GLU A 409 33.10 -23.40 -9.25
CA GLU A 409 33.36 -22.01 -9.62
C GLU A 409 34.86 -21.75 -9.69
N CYS A 410 35.28 -20.94 -10.66
CA CYS A 410 36.69 -20.62 -10.87
C CYS A 410 37.07 -19.24 -10.33
N PRO A 411 38.34 -19.05 -9.94
CA PRO A 411 38.87 -17.72 -9.65
C PRO A 411 38.75 -16.78 -10.86
N ALA A 412 38.71 -15.47 -10.62
CA ALA A 412 38.65 -14.47 -11.68
C ALA A 412 39.80 -14.66 -12.68
N GLY A 413 39.49 -14.56 -13.98
CA GLY A 413 40.43 -14.82 -15.06
C GLY A 413 40.59 -16.29 -15.45
N LYS A 414 39.78 -17.20 -14.90
CA LYS A 414 39.73 -18.62 -15.28
C LYS A 414 38.31 -19.08 -15.62
N ILE A 415 38.18 -20.04 -16.53
CA ILE A 415 36.90 -20.60 -16.98
C ILE A 415 36.77 -22.06 -16.54
N LEU A 416 35.53 -22.47 -16.23
CA LEU A 416 35.25 -23.82 -15.78
C LEU A 416 35.04 -24.76 -16.98
N LYS A 417 35.92 -25.75 -17.13
CA LYS A 417 35.79 -26.81 -18.13
C LYS A 417 35.08 -28.01 -17.53
N TYR A 418 33.79 -28.14 -17.84
CA TYR A 418 32.93 -29.18 -17.27
C TYR A 418 33.29 -30.62 -17.69
N SER A 419 33.44 -31.48 -16.69
CA SER A 419 33.51 -32.95 -16.78
C SER A 419 32.25 -33.64 -16.23
N GLY A 420 31.26 -32.87 -15.77
CA GLY A 420 29.97 -33.35 -15.30
C GLY A 420 29.11 -32.17 -14.83
N ALA A 421 28.69 -32.22 -13.56
CA ALA A 421 28.17 -31.03 -12.85
C ALA A 421 29.31 -30.10 -12.39
N GLU A 422 30.50 -30.65 -12.18
CA GLU A 422 31.75 -29.98 -11.81
C GLU A 422 32.78 -30.02 -12.95
N GLY A 423 33.97 -29.47 -12.72
CA GLY A 423 35.06 -29.47 -13.69
C GLY A 423 36.37 -28.85 -13.21
N GLN A 424 37.29 -28.67 -14.15
CA GLN A 424 38.60 -28.06 -13.90
C GLN A 424 38.63 -26.58 -14.30
N CYS A 425 39.31 -25.76 -13.52
CA CYS A 425 39.55 -24.36 -13.87
C CYS A 425 40.74 -24.22 -14.82
N ILE A 426 40.46 -23.79 -16.05
CA ILE A 426 41.47 -23.51 -17.07
C ILE A 426 41.59 -22.01 -17.30
N GLU A 427 42.65 -21.59 -17.98
CA GLU A 427 42.85 -20.17 -18.34
C GLU A 427 41.66 -19.62 -19.12
N GLN A 428 41.33 -18.35 -18.89
CA GLN A 428 40.29 -17.66 -19.64
C GLN A 428 40.51 -17.68 -21.15
N CYS A 429 39.47 -17.30 -21.89
CA CYS A 429 39.51 -17.27 -23.34
C CYS A 429 40.71 -16.48 -23.87
N VAL A 430 41.49 -17.12 -24.75
CA VAL A 430 42.55 -16.49 -25.54
C VAL A 430 42.18 -16.62 -27.02
N VAL A 431 42.38 -15.54 -27.77
CA VAL A 431 42.16 -15.54 -29.22
C VAL A 431 43.18 -16.43 -29.90
N ASN A 432 42.71 -17.41 -30.66
CA ASN A 432 43.51 -18.29 -31.48
C ASN A 432 43.03 -18.23 -32.94
N THR A 433 43.91 -17.81 -33.83
CA THR A 433 43.62 -17.65 -35.27
C THR A 433 43.76 -18.94 -36.06
N ALA A 434 44.31 -20.01 -35.47
CA ALA A 434 44.40 -21.32 -36.11
C ALA A 434 43.03 -22.00 -36.11
N GLN A 435 42.53 -22.35 -37.30
CA GLN A 435 41.31 -23.12 -37.49
C GLN A 435 41.51 -24.56 -37.01
N SER A 436 41.28 -24.80 -35.72
CA SER A 436 41.39 -26.13 -35.12
C SER A 436 40.28 -26.33 -34.09
N PRO A 437 39.77 -27.57 -33.94
CA PRO A 437 38.67 -27.84 -33.01
C PRO A 437 38.95 -27.33 -31.59
N GLY A 438 37.98 -26.65 -30.99
CA GLY A 438 38.06 -26.09 -29.64
C GLY A 438 38.77 -24.73 -29.53
N ASN A 439 39.44 -24.26 -30.60
CA ASN A 439 40.05 -22.93 -30.59
C ASN A 439 39.01 -21.82 -30.71
N CYS A 440 39.16 -20.77 -29.90
CA CYS A 440 38.31 -19.60 -29.96
C CYS A 440 38.87 -18.53 -30.90
N LYS A 441 38.04 -18.05 -31.83
CA LYS A 441 38.36 -16.95 -32.76
C LYS A 441 38.19 -15.58 -32.12
N THR A 442 37.22 -15.42 -31.23
CA THR A 442 36.91 -14.12 -30.60
C THR A 442 36.47 -14.33 -29.15
N CYS A 443 37.15 -13.65 -28.23
CA CYS A 443 36.80 -13.62 -26.81
C CYS A 443 35.95 -12.38 -26.48
N GLY A 444 34.75 -12.30 -27.06
CA GLY A 444 33.89 -11.11 -27.00
C GLY A 444 32.86 -11.11 -25.86
N LEU A 445 32.93 -12.06 -24.93
CA LEU A 445 32.09 -12.09 -23.74
C LEU A 445 32.97 -11.93 -22.50
N THR A 446 32.59 -11.04 -21.59
CA THR A 446 33.23 -10.88 -20.29
C THR A 446 32.17 -10.91 -19.21
N VAL A 447 32.34 -11.81 -18.25
CA VAL A 447 31.43 -11.96 -17.09
C VAL A 447 32.30 -12.00 -15.84
N GLU A 448 32.02 -11.11 -14.89
CA GLU A 448 32.79 -10.97 -13.64
C GLU A 448 34.32 -10.85 -13.84
N GLY A 449 34.73 -10.18 -14.92
CA GLY A 449 36.14 -9.97 -15.26
C GLY A 449 36.82 -11.16 -15.95
N THR A 450 36.14 -12.28 -16.16
CA THR A 450 36.66 -13.44 -16.90
C THR A 450 36.22 -13.38 -18.37
N ALA A 451 37.15 -13.57 -19.30
CA ALA A 451 36.87 -13.63 -20.74
C ALA A 451 36.41 -15.03 -21.20
N TYR A 452 35.35 -15.06 -22.00
CA TYR A 452 34.74 -16.26 -22.57
C TYR A 452 34.67 -16.16 -24.10
N CYS A 453 34.63 -17.31 -24.77
CA CYS A 453 34.53 -17.36 -26.21
C CYS A 453 33.17 -16.88 -26.71
N SER A 454 33.15 -16.02 -27.71
CA SER A 454 31.95 -15.53 -28.40
C SER A 454 31.85 -16.04 -29.84
N ALA A 455 32.96 -16.50 -30.42
CA ALA A 455 32.99 -17.15 -31.74
C ALA A 455 34.16 -18.13 -31.84
N CYS A 456 33.90 -19.32 -32.35
CA CYS A 456 34.87 -20.39 -32.56
C CYS A 456 35.63 -20.23 -33.88
N SER A 457 36.84 -20.80 -33.93
CA SER A 457 37.70 -20.77 -35.11
C SER A 457 37.24 -21.71 -36.22
N VAL A 458 36.56 -22.80 -35.85
CA VAL A 458 35.93 -23.74 -36.77
C VAL A 458 34.47 -23.31 -36.97
N ASP A 459 34.07 -23.10 -38.23
CA ASP A 459 32.76 -22.50 -38.55
C ASP A 459 31.55 -23.36 -38.14
N THR A 460 31.76 -24.65 -37.90
CA THR A 460 30.74 -25.61 -37.43
C THR A 460 30.72 -25.80 -35.91
N GLU A 461 31.62 -25.13 -35.18
CA GLU A 461 31.62 -25.08 -33.73
C GLU A 461 30.92 -23.82 -33.21
N TYR A 462 30.48 -23.84 -31.97
CA TYR A 462 29.92 -22.67 -31.30
C TYR A 462 30.32 -22.65 -29.82
N PRO A 463 30.28 -21.49 -29.15
CA PRO A 463 30.51 -21.42 -27.71
C PRO A 463 29.34 -22.05 -26.94
N GLN A 464 29.60 -23.17 -26.28
CA GLN A 464 28.71 -23.77 -25.28
C GLN A 464 29.25 -23.40 -23.90
N ASN A 465 28.49 -22.60 -23.15
CA ASN A 465 28.95 -22.00 -21.89
C ASN A 465 30.31 -21.29 -22.01
N GLY A 466 30.56 -20.63 -23.15
CA GLY A 466 31.79 -19.87 -23.39
C GLY A 466 33.01 -20.70 -23.83
N VAL A 467 32.88 -22.01 -24.03
CA VAL A 467 33.94 -22.88 -24.58
C VAL A 467 33.49 -23.46 -25.92
N CYS A 468 34.39 -23.49 -26.91
CA CYS A 468 34.07 -24.00 -28.25
C CYS A 468 33.76 -25.50 -28.25
N SER A 469 32.63 -25.85 -28.85
CA SER A 469 32.19 -27.23 -29.00
C SER A 469 31.44 -27.46 -30.30
N SER A 470 31.45 -28.71 -30.77
CA SER A 470 30.72 -29.17 -31.96
C SER A 470 29.31 -29.64 -31.58
N THR A 471 28.34 -29.44 -32.47
CA THR A 471 26.96 -29.95 -32.32
C THR A 471 26.86 -31.48 -32.33
N THR A 472 27.90 -32.20 -32.78
CA THR A 472 27.94 -33.67 -32.91
C THR A 472 28.79 -34.38 -31.85
N SER A 473 29.52 -33.64 -31.00
CA SER A 473 30.50 -34.22 -30.06
C SER A 473 29.98 -34.51 -28.65
N ARG A 474 28.73 -34.13 -28.30
CA ARG A 474 28.13 -34.33 -26.97
C ARG A 474 26.69 -34.86 -27.09
N THR A 475 26.24 -35.60 -26.09
CA THR A 475 24.86 -36.12 -25.96
C THR A 475 23.79 -35.04 -25.72
N ALA A 476 24.18 -33.77 -25.47
CA ALA A 476 23.27 -32.64 -25.23
C ALA A 476 23.79 -31.35 -25.89
N ALA A 477 23.56 -31.18 -27.20
CA ALA A 477 23.87 -29.93 -27.90
C ALA A 477 22.92 -28.80 -27.43
N THR A 478 23.47 -27.63 -27.10
CA THR A 478 22.70 -26.47 -26.63
C THR A 478 22.31 -25.52 -27.77
N CYS A 479 23.01 -25.58 -28.90
CA CYS A 479 22.63 -24.93 -30.15
C CYS A 479 21.76 -25.85 -31.02
N LYS A 480 20.81 -25.27 -31.76
CA LYS A 480 19.99 -26.01 -32.74
C LYS A 480 20.86 -26.49 -33.91
N VAL A 481 20.58 -27.70 -34.39
CA VAL A 481 21.27 -28.26 -35.57
C VAL A 481 21.06 -27.36 -36.79
N GLY A 482 22.13 -27.06 -37.52
CA GLY A 482 22.10 -26.16 -38.67
C GLY A 482 21.96 -24.66 -38.33
N GLN A 483 22.04 -24.29 -37.05
CA GLN A 483 21.99 -22.90 -36.57
C GLN A 483 23.36 -22.41 -36.07
N VAL A 484 24.44 -22.95 -36.63
CA VAL A 484 25.81 -22.48 -36.38
C VAL A 484 26.30 -21.77 -37.64
N SER A 485 26.83 -20.56 -37.47
CA SER A 485 27.38 -19.75 -38.56
C SER A 485 28.57 -18.95 -38.06
N ASN A 486 29.68 -18.98 -38.80
CA ASN A 486 30.92 -18.26 -38.49
C ASN A 486 31.44 -18.51 -37.06
N GLY A 487 31.30 -19.75 -36.58
CA GLY A 487 31.75 -20.12 -35.24
C GLY A 487 30.81 -19.70 -34.11
N ALA A 488 29.60 -19.24 -34.40
CA ALA A 488 28.64 -18.77 -33.39
C ALA A 488 27.25 -19.40 -33.61
N CYS A 489 26.49 -19.56 -32.53
CA CYS A 489 25.13 -20.06 -32.59
C CYS A 489 24.12 -18.93 -32.87
N THR A 490 23.25 -19.11 -33.86
CA THR A 490 22.19 -18.16 -34.19
C THR A 490 20.93 -18.40 -33.36
N SER A 491 20.62 -19.65 -33.01
CA SER A 491 19.44 -20.04 -32.22
C SER A 491 19.72 -21.23 -31.29
N CYS A 492 19.47 -21.04 -29.99
CA CYS A 492 19.64 -22.07 -28.97
C CYS A 492 18.42 -23.00 -28.89
N ASN A 493 18.64 -24.20 -28.35
CA ASN A 493 17.58 -25.13 -27.97
C ASN A 493 16.73 -24.56 -26.81
N ASN A 494 15.53 -25.11 -26.63
CA ASN A 494 14.66 -24.73 -25.51
C ASN A 494 15.36 -25.02 -24.18
N GLY A 495 15.23 -24.12 -23.20
CA GLY A 495 15.93 -24.21 -21.92
C GLY A 495 17.31 -23.54 -21.88
N PHE A 496 17.84 -23.08 -23.02
CA PHE A 496 19.10 -22.34 -23.11
C PHE A 496 18.88 -20.93 -23.64
N PHE A 497 19.67 -19.96 -23.17
CA PHE A 497 19.61 -18.59 -23.68
C PHE A 497 20.85 -18.24 -24.50
N LYS A 498 20.67 -17.32 -25.46
CA LYS A 498 21.74 -16.83 -26.31
C LYS A 498 22.42 -15.64 -25.65
N MET A 499 23.75 -15.64 -25.64
CA MET A 499 24.55 -14.52 -25.14
C MET A 499 25.86 -14.40 -25.93
N ASN A 500 26.10 -13.26 -26.58
CA ASN A 500 27.30 -12.94 -27.36
C ASN A 500 27.76 -14.12 -28.26
N GLY A 501 26.84 -14.71 -29.02
CA GLY A 501 27.15 -15.77 -30.00
C GLY A 501 27.22 -17.20 -29.46
N GLY A 502 27.09 -17.42 -28.15
CA GLY A 502 27.01 -18.75 -27.54
C GLY A 502 25.62 -19.10 -27.00
N CYS A 503 25.47 -20.36 -26.55
CA CYS A 503 24.30 -20.84 -25.82
C CYS A 503 24.68 -21.24 -24.39
N TYR A 504 23.91 -20.76 -23.42
CA TYR A 504 24.24 -20.82 -21.99
C TYR A 504 23.12 -21.44 -21.18
N GLU A 505 23.54 -22.16 -20.14
CA GLU A 505 22.71 -22.77 -19.11
C GLU A 505 22.56 -21.85 -17.89
N THR A 506 21.43 -21.92 -17.18
CA THR A 506 21.20 -21.13 -15.96
C THR A 506 21.75 -21.78 -14.70
N ASP A 507 22.23 -23.03 -14.77
CA ASP A 507 22.85 -23.76 -13.66
C ASP A 507 24.37 -23.92 -13.82
N ARG A 508 24.94 -23.44 -14.93
CA ARG A 508 26.39 -23.46 -15.21
C ARG A 508 26.95 -22.07 -15.47
N TYR A 509 28.15 -21.80 -14.97
CA TYR A 509 28.94 -20.62 -15.34
C TYR A 509 29.33 -20.64 -16.82
N PRO A 510 29.32 -19.47 -17.51
CA PRO A 510 28.96 -18.16 -16.95
C PRO A 510 27.46 -17.85 -16.99
N GLY A 511 26.62 -18.72 -17.54
CA GLY A 511 25.20 -18.41 -17.72
C GLY A 511 24.44 -18.23 -16.40
N LYS A 512 24.78 -19.04 -15.38
CA LYS A 512 24.24 -18.97 -14.02
C LYS A 512 24.39 -17.60 -13.35
N SER A 513 25.47 -16.86 -13.62
CA SER A 513 25.67 -15.53 -13.04
C SER A 513 24.93 -14.42 -13.80
N VAL A 514 24.40 -14.72 -14.99
CA VAL A 514 23.77 -13.73 -15.89
C VAL A 514 22.26 -13.89 -15.99
N CYS A 515 21.74 -15.12 -15.92
CA CYS A 515 20.33 -15.41 -16.19
C CYS A 515 19.75 -16.39 -15.18
N THR A 516 18.61 -16.04 -14.58
CA THR A 516 17.91 -16.92 -13.64
C THR A 516 16.80 -17.72 -14.31
N THR A 517 16.20 -17.17 -15.39
CA THR A 517 15.06 -17.81 -16.08
C THR A 517 15.18 -17.64 -17.59
N VAL A 518 15.04 -18.74 -18.34
CA VAL A 518 15.03 -18.75 -19.81
C VAL A 518 13.60 -18.75 -20.32
N ALA A 519 13.33 -18.01 -21.40
CA ALA A 519 12.02 -18.03 -22.05
C ALA A 519 11.66 -19.42 -22.58
N SER A 520 10.39 -19.82 -22.49
CA SER A 520 9.91 -21.15 -22.91
C SER A 520 10.20 -21.50 -24.37
N SER A 521 10.36 -20.49 -25.23
CA SER A 521 10.74 -20.62 -26.65
C SER A 521 12.24 -20.85 -26.88
N GLY A 522 13.07 -20.80 -25.83
CA GLY A 522 14.53 -20.81 -25.91
C GLY A 522 15.12 -19.53 -26.52
N GLY A 523 16.42 -19.35 -26.38
CA GLY A 523 17.19 -18.29 -27.05
C GLY A 523 17.19 -16.92 -26.37
N THR A 524 16.35 -16.68 -25.36
CA THR A 524 16.29 -15.40 -24.64
C THR A 524 16.32 -15.62 -23.14
N CYS A 525 17.12 -14.80 -22.44
CA CYS A 525 17.04 -14.70 -20.99
C CYS A 525 15.79 -13.90 -20.61
N GLN A 526 14.80 -14.54 -20.00
CA GLN A 526 13.55 -13.91 -19.58
C GLN A 526 13.76 -13.07 -18.32
N THR A 527 14.56 -13.57 -17.39
CA THR A 527 14.90 -12.88 -16.15
C THR A 527 16.41 -12.88 -15.98
N ALA A 528 17.03 -11.72 -16.16
CA ALA A 528 18.45 -11.53 -15.93
C ALA A 528 18.75 -11.52 -14.42
N ALA A 529 19.92 -12.02 -14.06
CA ALA A 529 20.45 -11.92 -12.70
C ALA A 529 20.75 -10.44 -12.36
N PRO A 530 20.71 -10.07 -11.07
CA PRO A 530 21.03 -8.71 -10.64
C PRO A 530 22.39 -8.24 -11.17
N GLY A 531 22.44 -7.03 -11.73
CA GLY A 531 23.65 -6.45 -12.31
C GLY A 531 23.80 -6.69 -13.82
N TYR A 532 22.89 -7.43 -14.45
CA TYR A 532 22.97 -7.76 -15.87
C TYR A 532 21.66 -7.49 -16.62
N LYS A 533 21.80 -7.30 -17.93
CA LYS A 533 20.71 -7.29 -18.91
C LYS A 533 21.18 -8.03 -20.14
N VAL A 534 20.36 -8.92 -20.69
CA VAL A 534 20.63 -9.55 -22.00
C VAL A 534 19.63 -8.99 -23.00
N GLU A 535 20.11 -8.17 -23.95
CA GLU A 535 19.27 -7.53 -24.96
C GLU A 535 19.66 -8.02 -26.35
N ASN A 536 18.69 -8.59 -27.08
CA ASN A 536 18.91 -9.16 -28.41
C ASN A 536 20.07 -10.18 -28.47
N GLY A 537 20.29 -10.91 -27.37
CA GLY A 537 21.36 -11.88 -27.24
C GLY A 537 22.74 -11.27 -26.96
N ASN A 538 22.82 -9.99 -26.60
CA ASN A 538 24.05 -9.32 -26.15
C ASN A 538 23.98 -9.01 -24.65
N LEU A 539 25.06 -9.29 -23.93
CA LEU A 539 25.19 -8.97 -22.52
C LEU A 539 25.50 -7.48 -22.32
N VAL A 540 24.75 -6.85 -21.45
CA VAL A 540 25.00 -5.52 -20.89
C VAL A 540 25.23 -5.71 -19.40
N THR A 541 26.40 -5.28 -18.91
CA THR A 541 26.69 -5.20 -17.48
C THR A 541 26.24 -3.84 -16.96
N CYS A 542 25.43 -3.83 -15.92
CA CYS A 542 24.95 -2.62 -15.30
C CYS A 542 26.08 -1.88 -14.56
N SER A 543 25.88 -0.58 -14.29
CA SER A 543 26.79 0.20 -13.46
C SER A 543 26.84 -0.33 -12.02
N GLU A 544 27.90 0.03 -11.29
CA GLU A 544 28.07 -0.36 -9.91
C GLU A 544 26.84 0.02 -9.05
N GLY A 545 26.42 -0.91 -8.17
CA GLY A 545 25.27 -0.69 -7.30
C GLY A 545 23.91 -0.79 -7.99
N CYS A 546 23.87 -1.21 -9.25
CA CYS A 546 22.64 -1.36 -10.01
C CYS A 546 22.23 -2.83 -10.14
N SER A 547 20.99 -3.17 -9.76
CA SER A 547 20.45 -4.52 -9.93
C SER A 547 19.77 -4.72 -11.29
N ALA A 548 19.16 -3.68 -11.86
CA ALA A 548 18.57 -3.71 -13.20
C ALA A 548 18.79 -2.39 -13.92
N CYS A 549 19.12 -2.45 -15.21
CA CYS A 549 19.47 -1.27 -16.02
C CYS A 549 18.87 -1.32 -17.42
N THR A 550 18.70 -0.15 -18.05
CA THR A 550 18.38 -0.05 -19.49
C THR A 550 19.65 -0.08 -20.34
N SER A 551 20.75 0.45 -19.83
CA SER A 551 22.09 0.42 -20.43
C SER A 551 23.17 0.34 -19.33
N SER A 552 24.43 0.16 -19.70
CA SER A 552 25.54 0.13 -18.75
C SER A 552 25.69 1.40 -17.89
N THR A 553 25.09 2.53 -18.31
CA THR A 553 25.15 3.81 -17.61
C THR A 553 23.80 4.28 -17.06
N ALA A 554 22.71 3.55 -17.32
CA ALA A 554 21.35 3.95 -16.95
C ALA A 554 20.67 2.87 -16.11
N CYS A 555 20.69 3.07 -14.80
CA CYS A 555 20.12 2.15 -13.83
C CYS A 555 18.61 2.39 -13.62
N THR A 556 17.81 1.34 -13.67
CA THR A 556 16.37 1.40 -13.35
C THR A 556 16.10 1.04 -11.89
N THR A 557 16.82 0.05 -11.37
CA THR A 557 16.65 -0.47 -10.00
C THR A 557 18.02 -0.63 -9.35
N CYS A 558 18.19 -0.06 -8.15
CA CYS A 558 19.43 -0.22 -7.40
C CYS A 558 19.52 -1.60 -6.75
N ALA A 559 20.75 -2.06 -6.54
CA ALA A 559 21.03 -3.23 -5.71
C ALA A 559 20.81 -2.90 -4.22
N ASP A 560 20.65 -3.94 -3.40
CA ASP A 560 20.53 -3.76 -1.95
C ASP A 560 21.75 -3.02 -1.40
N GLY A 561 21.52 -2.11 -0.44
CA GLY A 561 22.56 -1.22 0.06
C GLY A 561 22.90 -0.05 -0.87
N TYR A 562 22.13 0.18 -1.94
CA TYR A 562 22.23 1.35 -2.80
C TYR A 562 20.89 2.01 -3.07
N VAL A 563 20.90 3.29 -3.43
CA VAL A 563 19.68 4.03 -3.77
C VAL A 563 19.84 5.05 -4.88
N LYS A 564 18.74 5.31 -5.58
CA LYS A 564 18.63 6.24 -6.70
C LYS A 564 18.20 7.62 -6.18
N LEU A 565 19.12 8.57 -6.17
CA LEU A 565 18.84 9.94 -5.72
C LEU A 565 18.20 10.74 -6.88
N ASN A 566 17.06 11.40 -6.66
CA ASN A 566 16.46 12.40 -7.57
C ASN A 566 16.55 12.08 -9.09
N ASN A 567 15.92 11.00 -9.56
CA ASN A 567 15.96 10.58 -10.97
C ASN A 567 17.37 10.41 -11.59
N ALA A 568 18.42 10.24 -10.76
CA ALA A 568 19.77 9.98 -11.22
C ALA A 568 19.84 8.72 -12.08
N GLN A 569 20.75 8.67 -13.06
CA GLN A 569 20.96 7.48 -13.88
C GLN A 569 21.81 6.41 -13.17
N THR A 570 22.35 6.72 -11.99
CA THR A 570 23.25 5.87 -11.21
C THR A 570 22.75 5.70 -9.77
N CYS A 571 23.23 4.64 -9.12
CA CYS A 571 22.91 4.33 -7.74
C CYS A 571 24.04 4.80 -6.81
N SER A 572 23.67 5.34 -5.65
CA SER A 572 24.58 5.77 -4.61
C SER A 572 24.54 4.77 -3.46
N LYS A 573 25.70 4.39 -2.92
CA LYS A 573 25.78 3.49 -1.78
C LYS A 573 25.12 4.12 -0.55
N CYS A 574 24.36 3.32 0.19
CA CYS A 574 23.79 3.74 1.47
C CYS A 574 24.90 4.06 2.47
N ASP A 575 24.56 4.87 3.47
CA ASP A 575 25.43 5.10 4.62
C ASP A 575 25.77 3.78 5.31
N ALA A 576 26.97 3.67 5.90
CA ALA A 576 27.44 2.44 6.53
C ALA A 576 26.54 1.96 7.70
N SER A 577 25.74 2.87 8.29
CA SER A 577 24.74 2.53 9.31
C SER A 577 23.47 1.89 8.74
N CYS A 578 23.21 2.04 7.43
CA CYS A 578 22.03 1.47 6.77
C CYS A 578 22.36 0.11 6.14
N LEU A 579 21.47 -0.86 6.30
CA LEU A 579 21.46 -2.06 5.47
C LEU A 579 20.80 -1.77 4.12
N THR A 580 19.69 -1.04 4.15
CA THR A 580 18.95 -0.56 2.97
C THR A 580 18.53 0.88 3.19
N CYS A 581 18.47 1.68 2.12
CA CYS A 581 18.12 3.09 2.17
C CYS A 581 17.17 3.49 1.02
N GLU A 582 16.52 4.64 1.16
CA GLU A 582 15.52 5.16 0.24
C GLU A 582 15.88 6.59 -0.24
N THR A 583 15.02 7.58 0.00
CA THR A 583 15.11 8.97 -0.49
C THR A 583 16.48 9.67 -0.34
N SER A 584 17.35 9.19 0.55
CA SER A 584 18.77 9.56 0.59
C SER A 584 19.62 8.37 1.08
N ALA A 585 20.94 8.43 0.87
CA ALA A 585 21.88 7.43 1.41
C ALA A 585 21.78 7.26 2.93
N SER A 586 21.39 8.33 3.65
CA SER A 586 21.21 8.37 5.11
C SER A 586 19.77 8.10 5.56
N THR A 587 18.81 7.97 4.62
CA THR A 587 17.42 7.63 4.93
C THR A 587 17.28 6.11 4.90
N CYS A 588 17.63 5.43 5.98
CA CYS A 588 17.63 3.98 6.07
C CYS A 588 16.19 3.42 6.15
N THR A 589 15.89 2.38 5.39
CA THR A 589 14.69 1.55 5.57
C THR A 589 14.93 0.40 6.54
N ALA A 590 16.16 -0.14 6.57
CA ALA A 590 16.65 -1.08 7.57
C ALA A 590 18.07 -0.72 8.00
N CYS A 591 18.43 -1.04 9.25
CA CYS A 591 19.75 -0.75 9.80
C CYS A 591 20.71 -1.92 9.64
N ALA A 592 21.99 -1.59 9.47
CA ALA A 592 23.07 -2.56 9.54
C ALA A 592 23.16 -3.16 10.97
N SER A 593 23.79 -4.32 11.09
CA SER A 593 24.06 -4.93 12.41
C SER A 593 24.86 -3.95 13.29
N GLY A 594 24.51 -3.87 14.57
CA GLY A 594 25.07 -2.88 15.50
C GLY A 594 24.42 -1.49 15.43
N TYR A 595 23.34 -1.33 14.65
CA TYR A 595 22.57 -0.09 14.57
C TYR A 595 21.07 -0.34 14.70
N TYR A 596 20.33 0.66 15.21
CA TYR A 596 18.87 0.65 15.33
C TYR A 596 18.22 1.89 14.69
N LYS A 597 16.95 1.77 14.33
CA LYS A 597 16.11 2.86 13.83
C LYS A 597 15.06 3.21 14.88
N THR A 598 14.79 4.50 15.09
CA THR A 598 13.71 4.96 15.97
C THR A 598 12.38 5.03 15.20
N ALA A 599 11.24 4.99 15.90
CA ALA A 599 9.93 5.02 15.24
C ALA A 599 9.70 6.30 14.41
N SER A 600 10.37 7.40 14.79
CA SER A 600 10.23 8.72 14.16
C SER A 600 11.41 9.10 13.27
N GLY A 601 12.51 8.34 13.32
CA GLY A 601 13.78 8.71 12.68
C GLY A 601 14.02 7.94 11.40
N SER A 602 14.58 8.63 10.40
CA SER A 602 14.97 8.01 9.13
C SER A 602 16.42 7.53 9.11
N ALA A 603 17.25 7.88 10.11
CA ALA A 603 18.65 7.47 10.20
C ALA A 603 18.85 6.35 11.23
N CYS A 604 19.86 5.51 10.99
CA CYS A 604 20.26 4.45 11.90
C CYS A 604 21.30 4.96 12.92
N THR A 605 21.14 4.57 14.18
CA THR A 605 22.00 4.98 15.30
C THR A 605 22.70 3.75 15.85
N SER A 606 23.98 3.87 16.21
CA SER A 606 24.73 2.75 16.80
C SER A 606 24.09 2.28 18.11
N CYS A 607 24.08 0.97 18.34
CA CYS A 607 23.59 0.36 19.58
C CYS A 607 24.37 0.80 20.83
N GLU A 608 25.56 1.38 20.67
CA GLU A 608 26.43 1.75 21.77
C GLU A 608 26.33 3.24 22.16
N ILE A 609 25.62 4.06 21.38
CA ILE A 609 25.55 5.51 21.60
C ILE A 609 24.16 5.95 22.05
N ASP A 610 24.14 6.96 22.92
CA ASP A 610 22.91 7.61 23.37
C ASP A 610 22.37 8.52 22.26
N ASN A 611 21.06 8.46 22.00
CA ASN A 611 20.40 9.32 21.03
C ASN A 611 18.92 9.55 21.38
N GLY A 612 18.48 10.81 21.46
CA GLY A 612 17.07 11.17 21.51
C GLY A 612 16.28 10.58 22.69
N GLY A 613 16.93 10.36 23.84
CA GLY A 613 16.31 9.74 25.02
C GLY A 613 16.43 8.21 25.09
N ILE A 614 17.03 7.59 24.07
CA ILE A 614 17.44 6.19 24.08
C ILE A 614 18.90 6.10 24.52
N THR A 615 19.21 5.22 25.47
CA THR A 615 20.59 5.02 25.95
C THR A 615 21.23 3.80 25.30
N GLY A 616 22.45 3.96 24.79
CA GLY A 616 23.22 2.88 24.20
C GLY A 616 23.64 1.84 25.24
N VAL A 617 23.86 0.60 24.80
CA VAL A 617 24.41 -0.48 25.63
C VAL A 617 25.80 -0.81 25.10
N SER A 618 26.82 -0.58 25.94
CA SER A 618 28.22 -0.86 25.57
C SER A 618 28.41 -2.35 25.24
N GLY A 619 29.09 -2.64 24.13
CA GLY A 619 29.34 -4.00 23.66
C GLY A 619 28.12 -4.63 23.00
N CYS A 620 27.08 -3.88 22.63
CA CYS A 620 25.89 -4.42 21.98
C CYS A 620 26.09 -4.55 20.46
N LEU A 621 26.19 -5.78 19.95
CA LEU A 621 26.43 -6.08 18.53
C LEU A 621 25.15 -6.06 17.69
N SER A 622 23.98 -6.18 18.31
CA SER A 622 22.69 -6.16 17.62
C SER A 622 21.62 -5.68 18.59
N CYS A 623 20.78 -4.71 18.17
CA CYS A 623 19.77 -4.13 19.03
C CYS A 623 18.54 -3.63 18.28
N ALA A 624 17.49 -3.27 19.03
CA ALA A 624 16.36 -2.49 18.55
C ALA A 624 16.07 -1.31 19.49
N ALA A 625 15.39 -0.29 18.95
CA ALA A 625 14.84 0.79 19.77
C ALA A 625 13.79 0.23 20.75
N PRO A 626 13.73 0.75 21.99
CA PRO A 626 12.65 0.41 22.92
C PRO A 626 11.30 0.90 22.36
N SER A 627 10.22 0.18 22.66
CA SER A 627 8.86 0.49 22.18
C SER A 627 8.33 1.85 22.67
N SER A 628 8.85 2.34 23.80
CA SER A 628 8.57 3.67 24.36
C SER A 628 9.41 4.80 23.74
N ASN A 629 10.32 4.49 22.82
CA ASN A 629 11.35 5.42 22.29
C ASN A 629 12.17 6.14 23.39
N THR A 630 12.23 5.58 24.59
CA THR A 630 12.94 6.14 25.76
C THR A 630 13.48 4.99 26.61
N GLY A 631 14.70 5.14 27.14
CA GLY A 631 15.39 4.10 27.92
C GLY A 631 16.42 3.31 27.11
N PRO A 632 17.01 2.23 27.65
CA PRO A 632 18.09 1.52 26.98
C PRO A 632 17.65 0.80 25.71
N VAL A 633 18.56 0.69 24.73
CA VAL A 633 18.35 -0.16 23.56
C VAL A 633 18.13 -1.62 23.96
N LEU A 634 17.23 -2.30 23.25
CA LEU A 634 16.99 -3.72 23.46
C LEU A 634 18.12 -4.52 22.81
N CYS A 635 19.08 -4.97 23.62
CA CYS A 635 20.26 -5.66 23.11
C CYS A 635 20.00 -7.16 22.87
N TYR A 636 20.14 -7.61 21.62
CA TYR A 636 19.98 -9.01 21.21
C TYR A 636 21.26 -9.83 21.34
N LEU A 637 22.43 -9.18 21.29
CA LEU A 637 23.74 -9.83 21.38
C LEU A 637 24.75 -8.88 22.03
N VAL A 638 25.47 -9.37 23.05
CA VAL A 638 26.55 -8.65 23.72
C VAL A 638 27.89 -9.31 23.38
N GLY A 639 28.92 -8.52 23.10
CA GLY A 639 30.26 -9.02 22.79
C GLY A 639 30.93 -9.66 24.00
N MET A 640 31.70 -10.73 23.77
CA MET A 640 32.37 -11.54 24.81
C MET A 640 33.35 -10.77 25.71
N ALA A 641 33.67 -9.51 25.43
CA ALA A 641 34.62 -8.71 26.21
C ALA A 641 34.18 -8.44 27.66
N LEU A 642 32.87 -8.51 27.98
CA LEU A 642 32.35 -8.19 29.30
C LEU A 642 32.39 -9.34 30.32
N LEU A 643 32.52 -10.61 29.88
CA LEU A 643 32.64 -11.74 30.81
C LEU A 643 33.97 -11.77 31.57
N ALA A 644 35.01 -11.08 31.07
CA ALA A 644 36.30 -10.97 31.76
C ALA A 644 36.27 -10.00 32.96
N SER A 645 35.33 -9.07 33.01
CA SER A 645 35.33 -7.99 34.02
C SER A 645 34.57 -8.37 35.30
N LEU A 646 33.62 -9.32 35.23
CA LEU A 646 32.84 -9.79 36.38
C LEU A 646 33.57 -10.84 37.25
N LEU A 647 34.77 -11.28 36.86
CA LEU A 647 35.61 -12.19 37.64
C LEU A 647 36.64 -11.47 38.55
N THR A 648 36.54 -10.15 38.71
CA THR A 648 37.38 -9.40 39.67
C THR A 648 36.66 -9.14 40.99
N SER A 649 36.26 -10.21 41.69
CA SER A 649 36.11 -10.15 43.16
C SER A 649 37.41 -10.62 43.81
N PRO A 650 37.89 -9.94 44.87
CA PRO A 650 39.20 -10.21 45.44
C PRO A 650 39.18 -11.58 46.12
N CYS A 651 40.02 -12.50 45.65
CA CYS A 651 40.38 -13.70 46.40
C CYS A 651 40.96 -13.27 47.75
N VAL A 652 40.17 -13.40 48.81
CA VAL A 652 40.67 -13.43 50.18
C VAL A 652 41.57 -14.66 50.28
N CYS A 653 42.88 -14.41 50.37
CA CYS A 653 43.87 -15.40 50.74
C CYS A 653 43.54 -15.96 52.13
N LEU A 654 43.08 -17.21 52.19
CA LEU A 654 43.31 -18.05 53.35
C LEU A 654 44.05 -19.30 52.90
N HIS A 655 45.26 -19.44 53.42
CA HIS A 655 46.21 -20.52 53.13
C HIS A 655 45.61 -21.90 53.37
N CYS A 656 45.81 -22.82 52.41
CA CYS A 656 46.29 -24.16 52.72
C CYS A 656 47.02 -24.77 51.51
N CYS A 657 48.25 -25.19 51.77
CA CYS A 657 49.22 -25.79 50.85
C CYS A 657 48.69 -27.04 50.13
N LEU A 658 49.06 -27.21 48.86
CA LEU A 658 49.87 -28.37 48.40
C LEU A 658 50.27 -28.21 46.93
N CYS A 659 51.57 -28.27 46.70
CA CYS A 659 52.23 -28.26 45.39
C CYS A 659 51.95 -29.55 44.61
N HIS A 660 51.85 -29.49 43.29
CA HIS A 660 52.70 -30.31 42.41
C HIS A 660 52.84 -29.73 40.99
N ARG A 661 54.07 -29.91 40.47
CA ARG A 661 54.70 -29.42 39.23
C ARG A 661 54.01 -29.87 37.93
N TYR A 662 54.18 -29.09 36.84
CA TYR A 662 54.82 -29.48 35.55
C TYR A 662 54.85 -28.24 34.60
N ARG A 663 55.97 -27.53 34.40
CA ARG A 663 57.05 -27.71 33.40
C ARG A 663 56.67 -27.36 31.94
N GLN A 664 56.93 -26.11 31.55
CA GLN A 664 57.33 -25.65 30.19
C GLN A 664 58.79 -26.14 29.90
N PRO A 665 59.42 -26.08 28.69
CA PRO A 665 59.23 -25.10 27.59
C PRO A 665 59.56 -25.56 26.12
N SER A 666 59.40 -24.66 25.13
CA SER A 666 60.44 -24.27 24.13
C SER A 666 59.93 -23.09 23.25
N THR A 667 60.36 -21.83 23.43
CA THR A 667 61.55 -21.07 22.91
C THR A 667 61.72 -20.89 21.39
N GLY A 668 61.75 -19.60 21.00
CA GLY A 668 62.37 -19.04 19.77
C GLY A 668 61.77 -17.66 19.38
N CYS A 669 62.18 -16.55 20.01
CA CYS A 669 63.06 -15.46 19.46
C CYS A 669 62.41 -14.66 18.29
N VAL A 670 62.35 -13.32 18.23
CA VAL A 670 63.26 -12.23 18.63
C VAL A 670 62.48 -10.90 18.77
N THR A 671 62.89 -10.07 19.73
CA THR A 671 62.46 -8.69 20.00
C THR A 671 63.12 -7.65 19.08
N TRP A 672 62.40 -6.61 18.66
CA TRP A 672 62.94 -5.26 18.44
C TRP A 672 62.01 -4.21 19.07
N TRP A 673 62.58 -3.40 19.96
CA TRP A 673 61.98 -2.24 20.63
C TRP A 673 62.54 -0.98 19.96
N GLN A 674 61.70 -0.01 19.60
CA GLN A 674 62.08 1.41 19.55
C GLN A 674 60.92 2.31 20.04
N SER A 675 61.10 2.73 21.28
CA SER A 675 60.75 3.98 21.98
C SER A 675 60.01 5.10 21.22
N ALA A 676 58.93 5.61 21.84
CA ALA A 676 58.43 6.98 21.67
C ALA A 676 58.40 7.70 23.03
N PRO A 677 58.81 8.98 23.13
CA PRO A 677 58.89 9.70 24.40
C PRO A 677 57.58 10.41 24.79
N ARG A 678 57.48 10.66 26.10
CA ARG A 678 56.44 11.41 26.83
C ARG A 678 56.53 12.93 26.60
N GLY A 679 55.38 13.59 26.71
CA GLY A 679 55.14 14.96 27.22
C GLY A 679 53.62 15.18 27.27
N SER A 680 52.96 15.30 28.42
CA SER A 680 52.71 16.53 29.22
C SER A 680 52.28 17.70 28.32
N GLU A 681 51.09 18.28 28.42
CA GLU A 681 50.27 18.63 29.60
C GLU A 681 48.79 18.24 29.46
#